data_AF-A0A7S1CC85-F1
#
_entry.id   AF-A0A7S1CC85-F1
#
_cell.length_a   1.000
_cell.length_b   1.000
_cell.length_c   1.000
_cell.angle_alpha   90.00
_cell.angle_beta   90.00
_cell.angle_gamma   90.00
#
_symmetry.space_group_name_H-M   'P 1'
#
loop_
_entity.id
_entity.type
_entity.pdbx_description
1 polymer ?
#
loop_
_entity_poly.entity_id
_entity_poly.type
_entity_poly.pdbx_seq_one_letter_code
_entity_poly.pdbx_strand_id
1 'polypeptide(L)'
;VAMALELHVTGKPDAVGATKCLAAAAAAGKHALRLVPADVGRIPLSLTPALRVEGSFIFGANAVARYLAAHTKGLRSADLDVDAWLWTEARLSGAAKGSAEAIAALSELDAAVAGGKTALVGSGLSLADLVVVPTAQAALAAFEDATQFAAARAYVAAVAATAPFKAAAAAVASDLAACGAPELDASVLSGSVLDTLTELFGAALAAAFPALGGGAMKTGGMVVANPNPKFLHHYQCNMGMPAFKELKKAGADVASPRAVSEALVAALPRNAVVARCEVAGPGFINVFLSPAYLAARVEHVLRAGVSGPKVTPVKVAIDYSSPNIAKEMHVGHLRSTIIGDTIARVLEFCGHEVVRINHVGDWGTQFGMLIAHLKDAYPDFESNPPNIADLTAFYKAAKVRFDAEEDFKKRAHSEVVALQAGDATNVRLWKLICAISEAMFRDVYRKLGIDERLEVCGESFYNPMLAGVCEELEKRGLAEESDGALVLKVEGHSVPLMVRKSDGGFGYDSTDLAAIRYRIHELGCKWLIYVVDAGQSLHFDLVFKGAQRAGWYSAESARVDHVAFGVVQSKDAETGKVTKFKTRSGETVRLVDLLDEAKTRAAAGLRERAAEGKSNLDDSKVEHAAEVLGYGGVKYFDLRRDRESNYVFEYDAMLTADGNTAVYMNYAHARVASIFRKMAEGEGEGGAAGGAG
;
A
#
# COMPACT_ATOMS: atom_id res chain seq x y z
N VAL A 1 10.03 -55.31 -2.64
CA VAL A 1 9.72 -53.94 -3.10
C VAL A 1 10.94 -53.09 -2.78
N ALA A 2 11.64 -52.59 -3.80
CA ALA A 2 12.75 -51.67 -3.59
C ALA A 2 12.19 -50.40 -2.91
N MET A 3 12.64 -50.09 -1.69
CA MET A 3 12.20 -48.89 -0.98
C MET A 3 12.69 -47.66 -1.75
N ALA A 4 11.76 -46.83 -2.22
CA ALA A 4 12.08 -45.50 -2.74
C ALA A 4 12.39 -44.59 -1.54
N LEU A 5 13.67 -44.30 -1.33
CA LEU A 5 14.14 -43.33 -0.35
C LEU A 5 14.36 -42.00 -1.10
N GLU A 6 13.78 -40.93 -0.58
CA GLU A 6 13.95 -39.56 -1.10
C GLU A 6 14.57 -38.70 0.01
N LEU A 7 15.61 -37.94 -0.33
CA LEU A 7 16.27 -37.00 0.59
C LEU A 7 15.82 -35.59 0.25
N HIS A 8 14.96 -35.01 1.08
CA HIS A 8 14.42 -33.67 0.85
C HIS A 8 15.30 -32.60 1.49
N VAL A 9 15.52 -31.49 0.77
CA VAL A 9 16.25 -30.32 1.28
C VAL A 9 15.38 -29.08 1.12
N THR A 10 15.30 -28.25 2.16
CA THR A 10 14.53 -27.01 2.15
C THR A 10 15.47 -25.79 2.19
N GLY A 11 15.29 -24.84 1.27
CA GLY A 11 16.00 -23.56 1.30
C GLY A 11 17.46 -23.58 0.83
N LYS A 12 18.28 -22.68 1.39
CA LYS A 12 19.70 -22.50 1.01
C LYS A 12 20.50 -23.79 1.26
N PRO A 13 21.52 -24.11 0.45
CA PRO A 13 22.26 -25.36 0.50
C PRO A 13 22.80 -25.76 1.89
N ASP A 14 22.17 -26.69 2.60
CA ASP A 14 22.89 -27.52 3.57
C ASP A 14 23.69 -28.59 2.81
N ALA A 15 24.69 -28.13 2.05
CA ALA A 15 25.56 -28.99 1.26
C ALA A 15 26.33 -29.96 2.17
N VAL A 16 26.66 -29.53 3.38
CA VAL A 16 27.36 -30.34 4.39
C VAL A 16 26.47 -31.49 4.85
N GLY A 17 25.24 -31.20 5.30
CA GLY A 17 24.28 -32.23 5.71
C GLY A 17 23.86 -33.15 4.57
N ALA A 18 23.64 -32.62 3.37
CA ALA A 18 23.35 -33.42 2.17
C ALA A 18 24.50 -34.39 1.85
N THR A 19 25.74 -33.92 1.96
CA THR A 19 26.94 -34.76 1.78
C THR A 19 26.98 -35.88 2.81
N LYS A 20 26.69 -35.62 4.09
CA LYS A 20 26.62 -36.67 5.14
C LYS A 20 25.63 -37.77 4.77
N CYS A 21 24.40 -37.39 4.41
CA CYS A 21 23.34 -38.34 4.10
C CYS A 21 23.63 -39.17 2.84
N LEU A 22 24.12 -38.52 1.78
CA LEU A 22 24.43 -39.20 0.51
C LEU A 22 25.68 -40.08 0.64
N ALA A 23 26.69 -39.67 1.42
CA ALA A 23 27.85 -40.49 1.72
C ALA A 23 27.44 -41.73 2.54
N ALA A 24 26.56 -41.56 3.53
CA ALA A 24 26.00 -42.67 4.29
C ALA A 24 25.19 -43.62 3.40
N ALA A 25 24.39 -43.09 2.48
CA ALA A 25 23.65 -43.89 1.49
C ALA A 25 24.58 -44.66 0.55
N ALA A 26 25.65 -44.02 0.06
CA ALA A 26 26.63 -44.66 -0.81
C ALA A 26 27.43 -45.76 -0.07
N ALA A 27 27.83 -45.52 1.18
CA ALA A 27 28.47 -46.53 2.04
C ALA A 27 27.50 -47.70 2.34
N ALA A 28 26.21 -47.42 2.41
CA ALA A 28 25.13 -48.39 2.56
C ALA A 28 24.76 -49.15 1.26
N GLY A 29 25.43 -48.88 0.12
CA GLY A 29 25.09 -49.47 -1.17
C GLY A 29 23.75 -49.00 -1.75
N LYS A 30 23.22 -47.86 -1.27
CA LYS A 30 21.96 -47.23 -1.70
C LYS A 30 22.25 -46.08 -2.68
N HIS A 31 22.89 -46.41 -3.80
CA HIS A 31 23.32 -45.43 -4.82
C HIS A 31 22.20 -44.71 -5.58
N ALA A 32 20.93 -45.05 -5.32
CA ALA A 32 19.77 -44.44 -5.96
C ALA A 32 19.15 -43.27 -5.17
N LEU A 33 19.64 -42.96 -3.96
CA LEU A 33 19.17 -41.82 -3.16
C LEU A 33 19.57 -40.50 -3.85
N ARG A 34 18.61 -39.62 -4.15
CA ARG A 34 18.82 -38.29 -4.76
C ARG A 34 18.29 -37.18 -3.89
N LEU A 35 18.82 -35.96 -4.06
CA LEU A 35 18.21 -34.78 -3.45
C LEU A 35 16.94 -34.41 -4.22
N VAL A 36 15.85 -34.23 -3.49
CA VAL A 36 14.57 -33.78 -4.04
C VAL A 36 14.25 -32.42 -3.40
N PRO A 37 13.80 -31.41 -4.17
CA PRO A 37 13.30 -30.17 -3.58
C PRO A 37 12.17 -30.49 -2.60
N ALA A 38 12.13 -29.85 -1.44
CA ALA A 38 10.94 -29.94 -0.60
C ALA A 38 9.76 -29.25 -1.30
N ASP A 39 8.72 -30.01 -1.64
CA ASP A 39 7.47 -29.46 -2.15
C ASP A 39 6.81 -28.55 -1.11
N VAL A 40 6.35 -27.38 -1.55
CA VAL A 40 5.58 -26.46 -0.70
C VAL A 40 4.35 -27.20 -0.17
N GLY A 41 4.28 -27.42 1.14
CA GLY A 41 3.09 -27.96 1.81
C GLY A 41 3.12 -29.45 2.19
N ARG A 42 4.22 -30.19 2.02
CA ARG A 42 4.32 -31.59 2.50
C ARG A 42 5.40 -31.87 3.55
N ILE A 43 6.36 -30.95 3.73
CA ILE A 43 7.46 -31.11 4.69
C ILE A 43 7.60 -29.79 5.45
N PRO A 44 7.72 -29.79 6.79
CA PRO A 44 8.17 -28.60 7.52
C PRO A 44 9.49 -28.13 6.91
N LEU A 45 9.66 -26.83 6.67
CA LEU A 45 10.95 -26.28 6.24
C LEU A 45 12.00 -26.56 7.33
N SER A 46 12.70 -27.69 7.27
CA SER A 46 13.92 -27.92 8.01
C SER A 46 15.09 -27.54 7.11
N LEU A 47 15.96 -26.66 7.60
CA LEU A 47 17.24 -26.35 6.96
C LEU A 47 18.16 -27.58 6.86
N THR A 48 17.75 -28.72 7.44
CA THR A 48 18.46 -29.98 7.44
C THR A 48 17.78 -31.01 6.53
N PRO A 49 18.54 -31.92 5.90
CA PRO A 49 18.00 -33.01 5.09
C PRO A 49 16.98 -33.86 5.86
N ALA A 50 15.90 -34.24 5.18
CA ALA A 50 14.86 -35.14 5.70
C ALA A 50 14.73 -36.38 4.81
N LEU A 51 14.83 -37.57 5.40
CA LEU A 51 14.66 -38.85 4.70
C LEU A 51 13.21 -39.33 4.84
N ARG A 52 12.54 -39.60 3.72
CA ARG A 52 11.20 -40.20 3.72
C ARG A 52 11.28 -41.72 3.77
N VAL A 53 10.58 -42.33 4.73
CA VAL A 53 10.50 -43.79 4.94
C VAL A 53 9.06 -44.18 5.24
N GLU A 54 8.44 -44.99 4.37
CA GLU A 54 7.09 -45.56 4.58
C GLU A 54 6.01 -44.54 5.01
N GLY A 55 6.07 -43.31 4.48
CA GLY A 55 5.14 -42.24 4.80
C GLY A 55 5.49 -41.40 6.04
N SER A 56 6.58 -41.74 6.74
CA SER A 56 7.16 -40.97 7.84
C SER A 56 8.44 -40.24 7.42
N PHE A 57 8.86 -39.23 8.19
CA PHE A 57 10.07 -38.46 7.94
C PHE A 57 11.07 -38.60 9.09
N ILE A 58 12.35 -38.78 8.74
CA ILE A 58 13.48 -38.72 9.66
C ILE A 58 14.20 -37.40 9.41
N PHE A 59 14.25 -36.53 10.42
CA PHE A 59 14.82 -35.19 10.32
C PHE A 59 16.24 -35.14 10.85
N GLY A 60 17.12 -34.41 10.15
CA GLY A 60 18.47 -34.12 10.58
C GLY A 60 19.51 -35.06 9.95
N ALA A 61 20.59 -34.47 9.42
CA ALA A 61 21.60 -35.19 8.66
C ALA A 61 22.22 -36.37 9.45
N ASN A 62 22.52 -36.15 10.73
CA ASN A 62 23.11 -37.18 11.60
C ASN A 62 22.11 -38.31 11.91
N ALA A 63 20.82 -38.00 12.08
CA ALA A 63 19.77 -39.01 12.31
C ALA A 63 19.53 -39.85 11.05
N VAL A 64 19.53 -39.21 9.88
CA VAL A 64 19.44 -39.89 8.57
C VAL A 64 20.65 -40.79 8.35
N ALA A 65 21.88 -40.31 8.61
CA ALA A 65 23.10 -41.10 8.48
C ALA A 65 23.09 -42.33 9.40
N ARG A 66 22.66 -42.17 10.66
CA ARG A 66 22.45 -43.28 11.62
C ARG A 66 21.43 -44.29 11.11
N TYR A 67 20.29 -43.82 10.63
CA TYR A 67 19.24 -44.69 10.10
C TYR A 67 19.76 -45.53 8.91
N LEU A 68 20.42 -44.88 7.94
CA LEU A 68 20.98 -45.55 6.77
C LEU A 68 22.07 -46.57 7.17
N ALA A 69 22.94 -46.21 8.11
CA ALA A 69 23.99 -47.11 8.63
C ALA A 69 23.40 -48.35 9.32
N ALA A 70 22.40 -48.16 10.20
CA ALA A 70 21.77 -49.23 10.96
C ALA A 70 21.04 -50.27 10.09
N HIS A 71 20.61 -49.90 8.88
CA HIS A 71 19.90 -50.77 7.95
C HIS A 71 20.81 -51.48 6.96
N THR A 72 22.13 -51.56 7.21
CA THR A 72 23.10 -52.26 6.35
C THR A 72 24.02 -53.24 7.07
N LYS A 73 24.58 -54.18 6.29
CA LYS A 73 25.48 -55.22 6.80
C LYS A 73 26.92 -54.73 7.05
N GLY A 74 27.30 -53.54 6.57
CA GLY A 74 28.68 -53.03 6.54
C GLY A 74 29.08 -52.08 7.68
N LEU A 75 28.12 -51.46 8.38
CA LEU A 75 28.33 -50.47 9.45
C LEU A 75 27.76 -50.98 10.80
N ARG A 76 28.00 -52.25 11.13
CA ARG A 76 27.25 -52.95 12.22
C ARG A 76 27.85 -52.75 13.61
N SER A 77 27.01 -52.19 14.49
CA SER A 77 26.90 -52.22 15.97
C SER A 77 28.11 -51.92 16.87
N ALA A 78 29.36 -51.97 16.39
CA ALA A 78 30.51 -51.45 17.13
C ALA A 78 30.70 -49.93 16.94
N ASP A 79 29.95 -49.30 16.03
CA ASP A 79 30.06 -47.88 15.65
C ASP A 79 29.20 -46.92 16.48
N LEU A 80 28.76 -47.31 17.69
CA LEU A 80 28.10 -46.39 18.64
C LEU A 80 29.08 -45.37 19.25
N ASP A 81 30.40 -45.58 19.10
CA ASP A 81 31.43 -44.62 19.51
C ASP A 81 31.41 -43.30 18.71
N VAL A 82 30.54 -43.18 17.69
CA VAL A 82 30.23 -41.89 17.06
C VAL A 82 29.74 -40.85 18.07
N ASP A 83 29.14 -41.26 19.19
CA ASP A 83 28.67 -40.34 20.23
C ASP A 83 29.85 -39.53 20.84
N ALA A 84 31.05 -40.12 20.90
CA ALA A 84 32.25 -39.40 21.34
C ALA A 84 32.66 -38.28 20.37
N TRP A 85 32.28 -38.40 19.10
CA TRP A 85 32.62 -37.47 18.02
C TRP A 85 31.50 -36.48 17.68
N LEU A 86 30.26 -36.76 18.11
CA LEU A 86 29.13 -35.84 17.91
C LEU A 86 29.36 -34.48 18.58
N TRP A 87 30.03 -34.45 19.73
CA TRP A 87 30.34 -33.20 20.42
C TRP A 87 31.31 -32.34 19.63
N THR A 88 32.38 -32.95 19.10
CA THR A 88 33.34 -32.28 18.21
C THR A 88 32.63 -31.77 16.95
N GLU A 89 31.74 -32.57 16.35
CA GLU A 89 30.96 -32.16 15.18
C GLU A 89 30.00 -31.00 15.47
N ALA A 90 29.29 -31.04 16.59
CA ALA A 90 28.38 -29.96 17.01
C ALA A 90 29.13 -28.64 17.23
N ARG A 91 30.33 -28.68 17.81
CA ARG A 91 31.20 -27.51 17.99
C ARG A 91 31.70 -26.96 16.65
N LEU A 92 32.02 -27.82 15.69
CA LEU A 92 32.39 -27.41 14.34
C LEU A 92 31.20 -26.81 13.57
N SER A 93 29.99 -27.35 13.76
CA SER A 93 28.77 -26.90 13.07
C SER A 93 28.16 -25.63 13.64
N GLY A 94 28.27 -25.40 14.96
CA GLY A 94 27.66 -24.27 15.67
C GLY A 94 28.57 -23.04 15.80
N ALA A 95 29.87 -23.20 15.55
CA ALA A 95 30.86 -22.13 15.64
C ALA A 95 30.78 -21.16 14.45
N ALA A 96 30.94 -19.86 14.71
CA ALA A 96 31.28 -18.91 13.65
C ALA A 96 32.61 -19.32 12.99
N LYS A 97 32.77 -19.05 11.69
CA LYS A 97 34.02 -19.35 10.96
C LYS A 97 35.22 -18.76 11.71
N GLY A 98 36.15 -19.62 12.14
CA GLY A 98 37.34 -19.21 12.89
C GLY A 98 37.14 -18.93 14.39
N SER A 99 36.00 -19.33 14.99
CA SER A 99 35.80 -19.15 16.44
C SER A 99 36.77 -19.99 17.28
N ALA A 100 36.94 -19.61 18.55
CA ALA A 100 37.72 -20.37 19.51
C ALA A 100 37.18 -21.81 19.68
N GLU A 101 35.87 -22.03 19.60
CA GLU A 101 35.32 -23.38 19.64
C GLU A 101 35.67 -24.21 18.40
N ALA A 102 35.65 -23.60 17.21
CA ALA A 102 36.07 -24.28 15.98
C ALA A 102 37.55 -24.67 16.02
N ILE A 103 38.42 -23.78 16.50
CA ILE A 103 39.86 -24.02 16.67
C ILE A 103 40.12 -25.16 17.65
N ALA A 104 39.39 -25.18 18.78
CA ALA A 104 39.52 -26.25 19.77
C ALA A 104 39.07 -27.61 19.20
N ALA A 105 37.94 -27.65 18.51
CA ALA A 105 37.42 -28.88 17.90
C ALA A 105 38.31 -29.39 16.75
N LEU A 106 38.89 -28.49 15.94
CA LEU A 106 39.87 -28.86 14.91
C LEU A 106 41.18 -29.36 15.51
N SER A 107 41.63 -28.77 16.63
CA SER A 107 42.80 -29.26 17.38
C SER A 107 42.58 -30.68 17.94
N GLU A 108 41.39 -30.94 18.49
CA GLU A 108 41.00 -32.28 18.97
C GLU A 108 41.02 -33.31 17.84
N LEU A 109 40.46 -32.96 16.68
CA LEU A 109 40.49 -33.81 15.48
C LEU A 109 41.92 -34.04 14.99
N ASP A 110 42.73 -32.98 14.91
CA ASP A 110 44.12 -33.02 14.46
C ASP A 110 44.98 -33.94 15.33
N ALA A 111 44.88 -33.79 16.66
CA ALA A 111 45.57 -34.65 17.62
C ALA A 111 45.12 -36.11 17.51
N ALA A 112 43.83 -36.36 17.29
CA ALA A 112 43.30 -37.71 17.21
C ALA A 112 43.77 -38.48 15.97
N VAL A 113 44.12 -37.79 14.88
CA VAL A 113 44.51 -38.38 13.59
C VAL A 113 45.99 -38.20 13.24
N ALA A 114 46.76 -37.45 14.03
CA ALA A 114 48.21 -37.20 13.86
C ALA A 114 49.07 -38.46 13.70
N GLY A 115 48.59 -39.63 14.15
CA GLY A 115 49.24 -40.93 13.99
C GLY A 115 48.98 -41.65 12.66
N GLY A 116 48.42 -40.99 11.64
CA GLY A 116 48.13 -41.60 10.34
C GLY A 116 46.93 -42.54 10.35
N LYS A 117 45.94 -42.27 11.21
CA LYS A 117 44.69 -43.04 11.24
C LYS A 117 43.95 -42.92 9.91
N THR A 118 43.28 -44.00 9.52
CA THR A 118 42.44 -44.07 8.30
C THR A 118 40.94 -44.03 8.59
N ALA A 119 40.56 -44.06 9.87
CA ALA A 119 39.19 -43.96 10.37
C ALA A 119 39.19 -43.34 11.78
N LEU A 120 38.12 -42.64 12.16
CA LEU A 120 37.96 -42.07 13.51
C LEU A 120 37.64 -43.15 14.55
N VAL A 121 36.95 -44.20 14.10
CA VAL A 121 36.61 -45.38 14.90
C VAL A 121 37.00 -46.63 14.09
N GLY A 122 37.71 -47.56 14.72
CA GLY A 122 38.10 -48.82 14.06
C GLY A 122 39.16 -48.66 12.97
N SER A 123 39.15 -49.59 12.00
CA SER A 123 40.17 -49.72 10.94
C SER A 123 39.65 -49.45 9.52
N GLY A 124 38.37 -49.10 9.37
CA GLY A 124 37.72 -48.81 8.09
C GLY A 124 36.69 -47.70 8.25
N LEU A 125 36.15 -47.21 7.14
CA LEU A 125 35.21 -46.09 7.11
C LEU A 125 34.03 -46.32 8.08
N SER A 126 33.94 -45.46 9.10
CA SER A 126 32.99 -45.54 10.20
C SER A 126 31.87 -44.50 10.07
N LEU A 127 30.82 -44.63 10.90
CA LEU A 127 29.77 -43.62 11.00
C LEU A 127 30.30 -42.27 11.50
N ALA A 128 31.33 -42.26 12.35
CA ALA A 128 31.99 -41.04 12.79
C ALA A 128 32.62 -40.28 11.62
N ASP A 129 33.22 -41.01 10.68
CA ASP A 129 33.81 -40.42 9.47
C ASP A 129 32.73 -39.77 8.59
N LEU A 130 31.62 -40.47 8.39
CA LEU A 130 30.48 -39.99 7.60
C LEU A 130 29.86 -38.70 8.15
N VAL A 131 29.92 -38.48 9.46
CA VAL A 131 29.30 -37.34 10.14
C VAL A 131 30.28 -36.19 10.35
N VAL A 132 31.51 -36.47 10.80
CA VAL A 132 32.49 -35.43 11.17
C VAL A 132 33.18 -34.83 9.94
N VAL A 133 33.54 -35.65 8.94
CA VAL A 133 34.41 -35.21 7.83
C VAL A 133 33.78 -34.10 6.97
N PRO A 134 32.49 -34.15 6.59
CA PRO A 134 31.85 -33.02 5.88
C PRO A 134 31.89 -31.70 6.67
N THR A 135 31.62 -31.75 7.98
CA THR A 135 31.61 -30.57 8.84
C THR A 135 33.03 -30.03 9.05
N ALA A 136 34.00 -30.93 9.28
CA ALA A 136 35.41 -30.57 9.42
C ALA A 136 35.98 -29.97 8.12
N GLN A 137 35.62 -30.52 6.96
CA GLN A 137 36.01 -29.98 5.65
C GLN A 137 35.51 -28.55 5.45
N ALA A 138 34.26 -28.27 5.82
CA ALA A 138 33.69 -26.93 5.76
C ALA A 138 34.35 -25.96 6.76
N ALA A 139 34.67 -26.41 7.97
CA ALA A 139 35.36 -25.60 8.98
C ALA A 139 36.81 -25.28 8.58
N LEU A 140 37.56 -26.26 8.06
CA LEU A 140 38.94 -26.10 7.60
C LEU A 140 39.08 -25.11 6.42
N ALA A 141 38.03 -24.94 5.62
CA ALA A 141 37.99 -23.97 4.53
C ALA A 141 37.94 -22.51 5.01
N ALA A 142 37.68 -22.26 6.31
CA ALA A 142 37.71 -20.93 6.90
C ALA A 142 39.12 -20.45 7.30
N PHE A 143 40.13 -21.33 7.25
CA PHE A 143 41.50 -21.03 7.66
C PHE A 143 42.42 -20.98 6.43
N GLU A 144 43.00 -19.81 6.16
CA GLU A 144 43.90 -19.57 5.01
C GLU A 144 45.25 -20.27 5.17
N ASP A 145 45.75 -20.42 6.40
CA ASP A 145 47.00 -21.11 6.68
C ASP A 145 46.84 -22.63 6.50
N ALA A 146 47.45 -23.15 5.44
CA ALA A 146 47.44 -24.57 5.10
C ALA A 146 48.27 -25.43 6.06
N THR A 147 49.12 -24.81 6.89
CA THR A 147 49.95 -25.52 7.89
C THR A 147 49.21 -25.76 9.21
N GLN A 148 48.15 -25.02 9.48
CA GLN A 148 47.28 -25.26 10.63
C GLN A 148 46.46 -26.54 10.42
N PHE A 149 46.40 -27.37 11.46
CA PHE A 149 45.68 -28.65 11.50
C PHE A 149 46.10 -29.60 10.37
N ALA A 150 47.42 -29.72 10.15
CA ALA A 150 47.96 -30.47 9.01
C ALA A 150 47.52 -31.94 8.99
N ALA A 151 47.42 -32.59 10.15
CA ALA A 151 46.97 -33.97 10.25
C ALA A 151 45.47 -34.09 9.97
N ALA A 152 44.64 -33.19 10.50
CA ALA A 152 43.21 -33.13 10.21
C ALA A 152 42.94 -32.86 8.73
N ARG A 153 43.69 -31.95 8.09
CA ARG A 153 43.57 -31.67 6.66
C ARG A 153 43.92 -32.88 5.82
N ALA A 154 45.04 -33.55 6.12
CA ALA A 154 45.45 -34.77 5.42
C ALA A 154 44.42 -35.89 5.58
N TYR A 155 43.90 -36.06 6.81
CA TYR A 155 42.88 -37.03 7.14
C TYR A 155 41.56 -36.78 6.39
N VAL A 156 41.03 -35.55 6.49
CA VAL A 156 39.79 -35.13 5.81
C VAL A 156 39.92 -35.32 4.30
N ALA A 157 41.06 -34.95 3.70
CA ALA A 157 41.30 -35.14 2.28
C ALA A 157 41.33 -36.63 1.89
N ALA A 158 41.96 -37.49 2.70
CA ALA A 158 42.02 -38.93 2.47
C ALA A 158 40.63 -39.58 2.54
N VAL A 159 39.83 -39.23 3.55
CA VAL A 159 38.46 -39.76 3.70
C VAL A 159 37.53 -39.23 2.61
N ALA A 160 37.60 -37.94 2.28
CA ALA A 160 36.82 -37.33 1.21
C ALA A 160 37.13 -37.94 -0.18
N ALA A 161 38.33 -38.52 -0.36
CA ALA A 161 38.73 -39.20 -1.59
C ALA A 161 38.17 -40.63 -1.74
N THR A 162 37.50 -41.18 -0.71
CA THR A 162 36.89 -42.52 -0.76
C THR A 162 35.65 -42.55 -1.67
N ALA A 163 35.28 -43.75 -2.13
CA ALA A 163 34.17 -43.92 -3.09
C ALA A 163 32.81 -43.36 -2.59
N PRO A 164 32.40 -43.55 -1.31
CA PRO A 164 31.15 -42.99 -0.81
C PRO A 164 31.09 -41.46 -0.85
N PHE A 165 32.19 -40.78 -0.49
CA PHE A 165 32.26 -39.32 -0.50
C PHE A 165 32.37 -38.73 -1.90
N LYS A 166 33.10 -39.38 -2.82
CA LYS A 166 33.13 -38.97 -4.24
C LYS A 166 31.75 -39.07 -4.89
N ALA A 167 31.02 -40.15 -4.62
CA ALA A 167 29.65 -40.32 -5.11
C ALA A 167 28.70 -39.27 -4.50
N ALA A 168 28.83 -39.01 -3.19
CA ALA A 168 28.06 -37.97 -2.51
C ALA A 168 28.35 -36.58 -3.08
N ALA A 169 29.62 -36.20 -3.25
CA ALA A 169 30.00 -34.89 -3.78
C ALA A 169 29.48 -34.66 -5.22
N ALA A 170 29.52 -35.69 -6.07
CA ALA A 170 28.98 -35.61 -7.43
C ALA A 170 27.44 -35.45 -7.43
N ALA A 171 26.73 -36.21 -6.58
CA ALA A 171 25.28 -36.11 -6.43
C ALA A 171 24.85 -34.76 -5.82
N VAL A 172 25.56 -34.27 -4.80
CA VAL A 172 25.38 -32.94 -4.21
C VAL A 172 25.55 -31.87 -5.29
N ALA A 173 26.65 -31.88 -6.06
CA ALA A 173 26.89 -30.87 -7.09
C ALA A 173 25.83 -30.86 -8.21
N SER A 174 25.38 -32.04 -8.67
CA SER A 174 24.34 -32.19 -9.68
C SER A 174 22.96 -31.79 -9.15
N ASP A 175 22.56 -32.33 -7.99
CA ASP A 175 21.19 -32.22 -7.51
C ASP A 175 20.93 -30.87 -6.81
N LEU A 176 21.94 -30.20 -6.23
CA LEU A 176 21.78 -28.85 -5.69
C LEU A 176 21.52 -27.80 -6.76
N ALA A 177 22.05 -27.96 -7.97
CA ALA A 177 21.73 -27.08 -9.09
C ALA A 177 20.24 -27.16 -9.46
N ALA A 178 19.65 -28.37 -9.41
CA ALA A 178 18.22 -28.56 -9.60
C ALA A 178 17.38 -28.08 -8.40
N CYS A 179 17.95 -28.11 -7.19
CA CYS A 179 17.34 -27.66 -5.95
C CYS A 179 17.59 -26.17 -5.61
N GLY A 180 18.20 -25.36 -6.49
CA GLY A 180 18.38 -23.92 -6.26
C GLY A 180 17.05 -23.19 -5.99
N ALA A 181 16.95 -22.43 -4.90
CA ALA A 181 15.77 -21.63 -4.61
C ALA A 181 15.48 -20.70 -5.79
N PRO A 182 14.20 -20.51 -6.20
CA PRO A 182 13.86 -19.57 -7.26
C PRO A 182 14.46 -18.19 -6.95
N GLU A 183 15.01 -17.52 -7.96
CA GLU A 183 15.64 -16.22 -7.76
C GLU A 183 14.60 -15.19 -7.29
N LEU A 184 14.97 -14.41 -6.29
CA LEU A 184 14.21 -13.24 -5.85
C LEU A 184 14.64 -12.06 -6.71
N ASP A 185 14.04 -11.93 -7.88
CA ASP A 185 14.31 -10.80 -8.77
C ASP A 185 13.57 -9.52 -8.32
N ALA A 186 13.95 -8.38 -8.91
CA ALA A 186 13.39 -7.08 -8.55
C ALA A 186 11.87 -6.97 -8.82
N SER A 187 11.31 -7.76 -9.75
CA SER A 187 9.88 -7.72 -10.06
C SER A 187 9.04 -8.30 -8.92
N VAL A 188 9.52 -9.38 -8.31
CA VAL A 188 8.87 -10.07 -7.18
C VAL A 188 9.02 -9.26 -5.88
N LEU A 189 10.11 -8.47 -5.76
CA LEU A 189 10.39 -7.64 -4.59
C LEU A 189 9.65 -6.29 -4.60
N SER A 190 9.40 -5.70 -5.78
CA SER A 190 8.71 -4.40 -5.92
C SER A 190 7.19 -4.51 -6.06
N GLY A 191 6.66 -5.68 -6.44
CA GLY A 191 5.23 -5.89 -6.66
C GLY A 191 4.38 -6.03 -5.39
N SER A 192 3.06 -6.00 -5.57
CA SER A 192 2.09 -6.34 -4.54
C SER A 192 2.23 -7.80 -4.12
N VAL A 193 2.33 -8.06 -2.80
CA VAL A 193 2.33 -9.44 -2.28
C VAL A 193 1.03 -10.16 -2.64
N LEU A 194 -0.10 -9.45 -2.56
CA LEU A 194 -1.42 -10.02 -2.86
C LEU A 194 -1.52 -10.45 -4.32
N ASP A 195 -1.04 -9.63 -5.25
CA ASP A 195 -1.07 -9.95 -6.67
C ASP A 195 -0.16 -11.13 -6.97
N THR A 196 1.06 -11.12 -6.41
CA THR A 196 2.01 -12.23 -6.53
C THR A 196 1.41 -13.55 -6.02
N LEU A 197 0.77 -13.55 -4.85
CA LEU A 197 0.10 -14.73 -4.32
C LEU A 197 -1.11 -15.14 -5.16
N THR A 198 -1.88 -14.18 -5.67
CA THR A 198 -3.04 -14.45 -6.53
C THR A 198 -2.62 -15.11 -7.83
N GLU A 199 -1.51 -14.66 -8.44
CA GLU A 199 -0.93 -15.28 -9.63
C GLU A 199 -0.42 -16.70 -9.34
N LEU A 200 0.30 -16.91 -8.22
CA LEU A 200 0.78 -18.22 -7.81
C LEU A 200 -0.37 -19.23 -7.62
N PHE A 201 -1.43 -18.82 -6.90
CA PHE A 201 -2.60 -19.69 -6.70
C PHE A 201 -3.46 -19.84 -7.96
N GLY A 202 -3.49 -18.83 -8.84
CA GLY A 202 -4.13 -18.94 -10.16
C GLY A 202 -3.42 -19.95 -11.06
N ALA A 203 -2.08 -19.95 -11.06
CA ALA A 203 -1.28 -20.95 -11.76
C ALA A 203 -1.49 -22.36 -11.15
N ALA A 204 -1.53 -22.47 -9.82
CA ALA A 204 -1.83 -23.72 -9.13
C ALA A 204 -3.23 -24.26 -9.48
N LEU A 205 -4.22 -23.37 -9.56
CA LEU A 205 -5.59 -23.70 -9.97
C LEU A 205 -5.62 -24.24 -11.41
N ALA A 206 -4.95 -23.56 -12.34
CA ALA A 206 -4.88 -24.00 -13.72
C ALA A 206 -4.15 -25.35 -13.87
N ALA A 207 -3.10 -25.59 -13.07
CA ALA A 207 -2.35 -26.84 -13.07
C ALA A 207 -3.13 -28.01 -12.45
N ALA A 208 -3.75 -27.80 -11.28
CA ALA A 208 -4.54 -28.83 -10.60
C ALA A 208 -5.85 -29.14 -11.34
N PHE A 209 -6.46 -28.10 -11.92
CA PHE A 209 -7.80 -28.16 -12.51
C PHE A 209 -7.85 -27.38 -13.84
N PRO A 210 -7.35 -27.97 -14.95
CA PRO A 210 -7.30 -27.31 -16.25
C PRO A 210 -8.66 -26.78 -16.75
N ALA A 211 -9.75 -27.45 -16.37
CA ALA A 211 -11.12 -27.01 -16.68
C ALA A 211 -11.51 -25.65 -16.07
N LEU A 212 -10.81 -25.22 -15.02
CA LEU A 212 -10.99 -23.90 -14.39
C LEU A 212 -9.89 -22.89 -14.78
N GLY A 213 -8.94 -23.29 -15.63
CA GLY A 213 -7.89 -22.42 -16.15
C GLY A 213 -8.42 -21.35 -17.12
N GLY A 214 -7.55 -20.41 -17.52
CA GLY A 214 -7.84 -19.47 -18.61
C GLY A 214 -8.91 -18.41 -18.33
N GLY A 215 -9.22 -18.11 -17.06
CA GLY A 215 -10.20 -17.08 -16.69
C GLY A 215 -11.63 -17.58 -16.49
N ALA A 216 -11.85 -18.91 -16.53
CA ALA A 216 -13.15 -19.53 -16.22
C ALA A 216 -13.63 -19.24 -14.79
N MET A 217 -12.72 -18.94 -13.86
CA MET A 217 -13.02 -18.50 -12.50
C MET A 217 -12.32 -17.18 -12.20
N LYS A 218 -13.06 -16.22 -11.61
CA LYS A 218 -12.46 -14.98 -11.09
C LYS A 218 -11.59 -15.30 -9.87
N THR A 219 -10.30 -15.00 -9.98
CA THR A 219 -9.30 -15.19 -8.92
C THR A 219 -9.08 -13.94 -8.07
N GLY A 220 -9.46 -12.77 -8.58
CA GLY A 220 -9.31 -11.49 -7.87
C GLY A 220 -10.04 -11.47 -6.54
N GLY A 221 -9.36 -10.98 -5.49
CA GLY A 221 -9.89 -10.89 -4.12
C GLY A 221 -10.02 -12.22 -3.39
N MET A 222 -9.58 -13.33 -3.97
CA MET A 222 -9.64 -14.66 -3.32
C MET A 222 -8.47 -14.89 -2.38
N VAL A 223 -7.33 -14.21 -2.57
CA VAL A 223 -6.25 -14.13 -1.59
C VAL A 223 -6.41 -12.85 -0.80
N VAL A 224 -6.40 -12.94 0.53
CA VAL A 224 -6.56 -11.82 1.44
C VAL A 224 -5.47 -11.81 2.49
N ALA A 225 -5.14 -10.63 3.02
CA ALA A 225 -4.33 -10.53 4.23
C ALA A 225 -5.02 -11.26 5.38
N ASN A 226 -4.24 -11.81 6.32
CA ASN A 226 -4.79 -12.52 7.47
C ASN A 226 -5.81 -11.61 8.20
N PRO A 227 -7.10 -12.00 8.26
CA PRO A 227 -8.14 -11.17 8.85
C PRO A 227 -8.09 -11.17 10.38
N ASN A 228 -7.32 -12.06 11.02
CA ASN A 228 -7.24 -12.18 12.47
C ASN A 228 -5.78 -12.36 12.94
N PRO A 229 -5.19 -11.34 13.59
CA PRO A 229 -3.79 -11.37 14.01
C PRO A 229 -3.47 -12.42 15.08
N LYS A 230 -4.47 -13.09 15.67
CA LYS A 230 -4.24 -14.25 16.57
C LYS A 230 -3.66 -15.45 15.84
N PHE A 231 -3.86 -15.57 14.53
CA PHE A 231 -3.29 -16.64 13.74
C PHE A 231 -1.93 -16.23 13.17
N LEU A 232 -0.99 -17.18 13.11
CA LEU A 232 0.40 -16.91 12.72
C LEU A 232 0.63 -16.83 11.20
N HIS A 233 -0.38 -17.10 10.38
CA HIS A 233 -0.25 -16.99 8.93
C HIS A 233 -0.31 -15.53 8.48
N HIS A 234 0.30 -15.23 7.34
CA HIS A 234 0.38 -13.86 6.82
C HIS A 234 -0.81 -13.55 5.89
N TYR A 235 -1.21 -14.53 5.07
CA TYR A 235 -2.29 -14.41 4.09
C TYR A 235 -3.17 -15.66 4.14
N GLN A 236 -4.37 -15.54 3.60
CA GLN A 236 -5.31 -16.64 3.45
C GLN A 236 -5.82 -16.69 2.01
N CYS A 237 -5.76 -17.86 1.37
CA CYS A 237 -6.38 -18.11 0.08
C CYS A 237 -7.72 -18.84 0.26
N ASN A 238 -8.77 -18.25 -0.30
CA ASN A 238 -10.17 -18.68 -0.18
C ASN A 238 -10.68 -19.41 -1.43
N MET A 239 -9.80 -19.75 -2.38
CA MET A 239 -10.18 -20.34 -3.67
C MET A 239 -10.80 -21.74 -3.57
N GLY A 240 -10.53 -22.50 -2.50
CA GLY A 240 -10.95 -23.90 -2.37
C GLY A 240 -12.47 -24.11 -2.49
N MET A 241 -13.26 -23.26 -1.82
CA MET A 241 -14.72 -23.38 -1.80
C MET A 241 -15.38 -22.97 -3.12
N PRO A 242 -15.07 -21.80 -3.73
CA PRO A 242 -15.58 -21.45 -5.04
C PRO A 242 -15.12 -22.43 -6.13
N ALA A 243 -13.86 -22.85 -6.14
CA ALA A 243 -13.35 -23.81 -7.12
C ALA A 243 -14.09 -25.17 -7.02
N PHE A 244 -14.36 -25.65 -5.79
CA PHE A 244 -15.16 -26.85 -5.60
C PHE A 244 -16.57 -26.74 -6.21
N LYS A 245 -17.24 -25.59 -6.03
CA LYS A 245 -18.58 -25.35 -6.59
C LYS A 245 -18.56 -25.37 -8.12
N GLU A 246 -17.58 -24.72 -8.74
CA GLU A 246 -17.45 -24.70 -10.20
C GLU A 246 -17.07 -26.07 -10.77
N LEU A 247 -16.18 -26.82 -10.11
CA LEU A 247 -15.84 -28.19 -10.48
C LEU A 247 -17.04 -29.14 -10.42
N LYS A 248 -17.89 -29.03 -9.38
CA LYS A 248 -19.13 -29.82 -9.28
C LYS A 248 -20.11 -29.48 -10.40
N LYS A 249 -20.25 -28.21 -10.77
CA LYS A 249 -21.09 -27.79 -11.93
C LYS A 249 -20.54 -28.35 -13.24
N ALA A 250 -19.22 -28.42 -13.40
CA ALA A 250 -18.56 -28.98 -14.56
C ALA A 250 -18.58 -30.53 -14.59
N GLY A 251 -19.21 -31.19 -13.62
CA GLY A 251 -19.32 -32.65 -13.56
C GLY A 251 -18.05 -33.36 -13.07
N ALA A 252 -17.08 -32.65 -12.48
CA ALA A 252 -15.87 -33.24 -11.96
C ALA A 252 -16.11 -33.99 -10.63
N ASP A 253 -15.50 -35.17 -10.51
CA ASP A 253 -15.58 -35.98 -9.30
C ASP A 253 -14.56 -35.53 -8.24
N VAL A 254 -14.89 -34.46 -7.53
CA VAL A 254 -14.13 -33.95 -6.38
C VAL A 254 -14.85 -34.24 -5.06
N ALA A 255 -14.11 -34.75 -4.07
CA ALA A 255 -14.69 -35.24 -2.81
C ALA A 255 -15.13 -34.12 -1.86
N SER A 256 -14.34 -33.06 -1.70
CA SER A 256 -14.65 -31.94 -0.79
C SER A 256 -13.88 -30.66 -1.14
N PRO A 257 -14.32 -29.48 -0.65
CA PRO A 257 -13.57 -28.24 -0.82
C PRO A 257 -12.18 -28.27 -0.16
N ARG A 258 -12.03 -29.03 0.92
CA ARG A 258 -10.74 -29.31 1.56
C ARG A 258 -9.82 -30.08 0.61
N ALA A 259 -10.31 -31.13 -0.04
CA ALA A 259 -9.53 -31.89 -1.02
C ALA A 259 -9.10 -31.02 -2.22
N VAL A 260 -9.97 -30.11 -2.68
CA VAL A 260 -9.60 -29.11 -3.70
C VAL A 260 -8.47 -28.20 -3.20
N SER A 261 -8.53 -27.75 -1.95
CA SER A 261 -7.49 -26.91 -1.34
C SER A 261 -6.17 -27.65 -1.18
N GLU A 262 -6.20 -28.91 -0.78
CA GLU A 262 -5.03 -29.78 -0.68
C GLU A 262 -4.40 -30.02 -2.06
N ALA A 263 -5.22 -30.20 -3.11
CA ALA A 263 -4.76 -30.29 -4.48
C ALA A 263 -4.15 -28.97 -4.98
N LEU A 264 -4.72 -27.82 -4.64
CA LEU A 264 -4.16 -26.50 -4.95
C LEU A 264 -2.79 -26.30 -4.29
N VAL A 265 -2.66 -26.63 -3.01
CA VAL A 265 -1.36 -26.55 -2.31
C VAL A 265 -0.34 -27.47 -2.96
N ALA A 266 -0.74 -28.71 -3.32
CA ALA A 266 0.14 -29.66 -3.98
C ALA A 266 0.56 -29.24 -5.41
N ALA A 267 -0.28 -28.47 -6.11
CA ALA A 267 -0.01 -27.94 -7.44
C ALA A 267 0.62 -26.54 -7.44
N LEU A 268 0.93 -25.98 -6.26
CA LEU A 268 1.54 -24.66 -6.16
C LEU A 268 2.92 -24.68 -6.86
N PRO A 269 3.15 -23.80 -7.85
CA PRO A 269 4.44 -23.77 -8.52
C PRO A 269 5.53 -23.43 -7.53
N ARG A 270 6.72 -24.00 -7.76
CA ARG A 270 7.91 -23.68 -6.99
C ARG A 270 8.18 -22.18 -7.01
N ASN A 271 8.29 -21.56 -5.84
CA ASN A 271 8.47 -20.11 -5.71
C ASN A 271 9.31 -19.76 -4.47
N ALA A 272 9.84 -18.54 -4.41
CA ALA A 272 10.63 -18.04 -3.28
C ALA A 272 9.82 -17.23 -2.25
N VAL A 273 8.53 -17.00 -2.53
CA VAL A 273 7.64 -16.10 -1.77
C VAL A 273 6.97 -16.84 -0.61
N VAL A 274 6.46 -18.04 -0.87
CA VAL A 274 5.71 -18.86 0.08
C VAL A 274 6.65 -19.86 0.73
N ALA A 275 6.80 -19.76 2.05
CA ALA A 275 7.52 -20.74 2.85
C ALA A 275 6.72 -22.03 2.99
N ARG A 276 5.43 -21.93 3.33
CA ARG A 276 4.55 -23.07 3.54
C ARG A 276 3.08 -22.65 3.47
N CYS A 277 2.24 -23.64 3.20
CA CYS A 277 0.79 -23.52 3.25
C CYS A 277 0.21 -24.56 4.21
N GLU A 278 -0.90 -24.23 4.86
CA GLU A 278 -1.69 -25.16 5.66
C GLU A 278 -3.15 -25.07 5.24
N VAL A 279 -3.79 -26.21 4.97
CA VAL A 279 -5.23 -26.24 4.72
C VAL A 279 -5.95 -26.28 6.07
N ALA A 280 -6.82 -25.30 6.30
CA ALA A 280 -7.57 -25.13 7.54
C ALA A 280 -9.08 -25.16 7.30
N GLY A 281 -9.80 -25.68 8.30
CA GLY A 281 -11.26 -25.71 8.32
C GLY A 281 -11.86 -26.39 7.06
N PRO A 282 -12.86 -25.78 6.40
CA PRO A 282 -13.56 -26.41 5.28
C PRO A 282 -12.79 -26.35 3.95
N GLY A 283 -11.65 -25.64 3.88
CA GLY A 283 -10.90 -25.42 2.63
C GLY A 283 -10.27 -24.03 2.52
N PHE A 284 -9.89 -23.42 3.65
CA PHE A 284 -9.04 -22.22 3.64
C PHE A 284 -7.59 -22.66 3.51
N ILE A 285 -6.78 -21.90 2.78
CA ILE A 285 -5.35 -22.13 2.67
C ILE A 285 -4.63 -21.00 3.41
N ASN A 286 -4.11 -21.30 4.60
CA ASN A 286 -3.26 -20.38 5.36
C ASN A 286 -1.87 -20.32 4.70
N VAL A 287 -1.40 -19.11 4.41
CA VAL A 287 -0.16 -18.88 3.67
C VAL A 287 0.87 -18.21 4.57
N PHE A 288 2.05 -18.81 4.65
CA PHE A 288 3.18 -18.29 5.40
C PHE A 288 4.27 -17.84 4.42
N LEU A 289 4.66 -16.57 4.49
CA LEU A 289 5.71 -16.02 3.66
C LEU A 289 7.10 -16.50 4.09
N SER A 290 8.00 -16.57 3.12
CA SER A 290 9.42 -16.86 3.33
C SER A 290 10.11 -15.72 4.10
N PRO A 291 10.83 -16.00 5.20
CA PRO A 291 11.64 -15.00 5.88
C PRO A 291 12.70 -14.37 4.97
N ALA A 292 13.29 -15.16 4.06
CA ALA A 292 14.27 -14.67 3.09
C ALA A 292 13.64 -13.68 2.10
N TYR A 293 12.41 -13.94 1.66
CA TYR A 293 11.64 -13.02 0.83
C TYR A 293 11.35 -11.70 1.57
N LEU A 294 10.89 -11.78 2.82
CA LEU A 294 10.61 -10.60 3.64
C LEU A 294 11.87 -9.74 3.85
N ALA A 295 13.00 -10.38 4.19
CA ALA A 295 14.28 -9.69 4.35
C ALA A 295 14.72 -9.00 3.05
N ALA A 296 14.68 -9.72 1.92
CA ALA A 296 15.02 -9.16 0.62
C ALA A 296 14.11 -8.00 0.21
N ARG A 297 12.81 -8.05 0.56
CA ARG A 297 11.89 -6.94 0.31
C ARG A 297 12.20 -5.71 1.15
N VAL A 298 12.48 -5.89 2.44
CA VAL A 298 12.89 -4.78 3.31
C VAL A 298 14.18 -4.15 2.78
N GLU A 299 15.18 -4.96 2.43
CA GLU A 299 16.42 -4.47 1.82
C GLU A 299 16.15 -3.72 0.50
N HIS A 300 15.28 -4.26 -0.36
CA HIS A 300 14.90 -3.62 -1.61
C HIS A 300 14.25 -2.25 -1.35
N VAL A 301 13.28 -2.15 -0.43
CA VAL A 301 12.62 -0.88 -0.09
C VAL A 301 13.62 0.13 0.48
N LEU A 302 14.58 -0.32 1.29
CA LEU A 302 15.62 0.57 1.84
C LEU A 302 16.59 1.08 0.77
N ARG A 303 16.90 0.26 -0.26
CA ARG A 303 17.84 0.62 -1.33
C ARG A 303 17.20 1.40 -2.47
N ALA A 304 16.03 0.95 -2.93
CA ALA A 304 15.31 1.49 -4.08
C ALA A 304 14.27 2.56 -3.70
N GLY A 305 13.93 2.68 -2.41
CA GLY A 305 12.86 3.54 -1.92
C GLY A 305 11.49 2.86 -1.94
N VAL A 306 10.49 3.55 -1.39
CA VAL A 306 9.09 3.12 -1.45
C VAL A 306 8.50 3.54 -2.79
N SER A 307 7.96 2.59 -3.54
CA SER A 307 7.29 2.84 -4.83
C SER A 307 5.81 2.46 -4.77
N GLY A 308 5.00 3.12 -5.60
CA GLY A 308 3.61 2.73 -5.81
C GLY A 308 3.48 1.35 -6.49
N PRO A 309 2.28 0.75 -6.45
CA PRO A 309 2.00 -0.47 -7.20
C PRO A 309 2.16 -0.22 -8.70
N LYS A 310 2.52 -1.28 -9.45
CA LYS A 310 2.51 -1.21 -10.92
C LYS A 310 1.06 -1.19 -11.40
N VAL A 311 0.65 -0.07 -11.98
CA VAL A 311 -0.65 0.11 -12.63
C VAL A 311 -0.44 0.47 -14.09
N THR A 312 -1.49 0.34 -14.91
CA THR A 312 -1.49 0.95 -16.25
C THR A 312 -1.75 2.45 -16.09
N PRO A 313 -0.79 3.34 -16.43
CA PRO A 313 -1.00 4.76 -16.31
C PRO A 313 -2.17 5.22 -17.18
N VAL A 314 -2.98 6.10 -16.61
CA VAL A 314 -4.08 6.77 -17.32
C VAL A 314 -4.10 8.23 -16.90
N LYS A 315 -4.69 9.07 -17.75
CA LYS A 315 -4.96 10.47 -17.42
C LYS A 315 -6.22 10.59 -16.59
N VAL A 316 -6.08 11.14 -15.39
CA VAL A 316 -7.14 11.31 -14.40
C VAL A 316 -7.41 12.79 -14.20
N ALA A 317 -8.66 13.23 -14.30
CA ALA A 317 -9.06 14.55 -13.83
C ALA A 317 -9.74 14.42 -12.47
N ILE A 318 -9.29 15.22 -11.51
CA ILE A 318 -9.88 15.30 -10.17
C ILE A 318 -10.37 16.70 -9.88
N ASP A 319 -11.66 16.83 -9.62
CA ASP A 319 -12.36 18.06 -9.28
C ASP A 319 -12.54 18.14 -7.76
N TYR A 320 -11.90 19.14 -7.14
CA TYR A 320 -11.94 19.31 -5.69
C TYR A 320 -11.68 20.75 -5.25
N SER A 321 -11.97 21.02 -3.98
CA SER A 321 -12.02 22.35 -3.36
C SER A 321 -13.22 23.19 -3.82
N SER A 322 -13.21 23.62 -5.08
CA SER A 322 -14.29 24.26 -5.83
C SER A 322 -15.12 25.29 -5.01
N PRO A 323 -14.49 26.27 -4.35
CA PRO A 323 -15.20 27.30 -3.60
C PRO A 323 -15.91 28.30 -4.52
N ASN A 324 -16.95 28.94 -4.00
CA ASN A 324 -17.64 30.05 -4.67
C ASN A 324 -16.88 31.36 -4.46
N ILE A 325 -16.64 32.11 -5.54
CA ILE A 325 -16.03 33.44 -5.50
C ILE A 325 -16.89 34.40 -4.68
N ALA A 326 -16.24 35.37 -4.02
CA ALA A 326 -16.85 36.36 -3.13
C ALA A 326 -17.57 35.78 -1.89
N LYS A 327 -17.36 34.49 -1.59
CA LYS A 327 -17.76 33.85 -0.34
C LYS A 327 -16.54 33.24 0.35
N GLU A 328 -16.59 33.16 1.67
CA GLU A 328 -15.52 32.53 2.44
C GLU A 328 -15.50 31.02 2.25
N MET A 329 -14.29 30.47 2.23
CA MET A 329 -14.14 29.03 2.34
C MET A 329 -14.59 28.57 3.73
N HIS A 330 -15.58 27.69 3.74
CA HIS A 330 -16.07 27.01 4.93
C HIS A 330 -15.60 25.55 5.00
N VAL A 331 -15.89 24.88 6.12
CA VAL A 331 -15.50 23.48 6.40
C VAL A 331 -15.97 22.46 5.35
N GLY A 332 -17.05 22.71 4.60
CA GLY A 332 -17.42 21.88 3.46
C GLY A 332 -16.35 21.86 2.35
N HIS A 333 -15.84 23.03 1.94
CA HIS A 333 -14.74 23.12 0.99
C HIS A 333 -13.44 22.55 1.55
N LEU A 334 -13.23 22.64 2.88
CA LEU A 334 -12.08 22.02 3.53
C LEU A 334 -12.03 20.51 3.29
N ARG A 335 -13.14 19.80 3.49
CA ARG A 335 -13.20 18.34 3.28
C ARG A 335 -12.84 17.97 1.85
N SER A 336 -13.51 18.61 0.88
CA SER A 336 -13.21 18.42 -0.55
C SER A 336 -11.73 18.69 -0.85
N THR A 337 -11.19 19.79 -0.31
CA THR A 337 -9.78 20.19 -0.49
C THR A 337 -8.80 19.11 -0.02
N ILE A 338 -9.00 18.59 1.19
CA ILE A 338 -8.10 17.61 1.83
C ILE A 338 -8.23 16.23 1.18
N ILE A 339 -9.45 15.76 0.97
CA ILE A 339 -9.73 14.45 0.37
C ILE A 339 -9.23 14.43 -1.08
N GLY A 340 -9.53 15.47 -1.86
CA GLY A 340 -9.12 15.56 -3.26
C GLY A 340 -7.61 15.62 -3.44
N ASP A 341 -6.91 16.48 -2.69
CA ASP A 341 -5.44 16.56 -2.77
C ASP A 341 -4.78 15.23 -2.35
N THR A 342 -5.34 14.54 -1.36
CA THR A 342 -4.87 13.22 -0.92
C THR A 342 -5.04 12.16 -2.02
N ILE A 343 -6.20 12.09 -2.65
CA ILE A 343 -6.45 11.17 -3.77
C ILE A 343 -5.52 11.47 -4.93
N ALA A 344 -5.35 12.75 -5.29
CA ALA A 344 -4.44 13.18 -6.35
C ALA A 344 -3.01 12.67 -6.09
N ARG A 345 -2.48 12.90 -4.89
CA ARG A 345 -1.13 12.46 -4.50
C ARG A 345 -0.97 10.95 -4.52
N VAL A 346 -1.98 10.19 -4.07
CA VAL A 346 -1.94 8.72 -4.11
C VAL A 346 -1.92 8.21 -5.55
N LEU A 347 -2.74 8.78 -6.44
CA LEU A 347 -2.78 8.38 -7.85
C LEU A 347 -1.47 8.69 -8.58
N GLU A 348 -0.85 9.84 -8.29
CA GLU A 348 0.47 10.18 -8.82
C GLU A 348 1.56 9.27 -8.30
N PHE A 349 1.51 8.92 -7.00
CA PHE A 349 2.43 7.96 -6.41
C PHE A 349 2.30 6.57 -7.07
N CYS A 350 1.10 6.20 -7.51
CA CYS A 350 0.86 5.00 -8.33
C CYS A 350 1.30 5.17 -9.80
N GLY A 351 1.64 6.38 -10.26
CA GLY A 351 2.12 6.64 -11.63
C GLY A 351 1.06 7.11 -12.63
N HIS A 352 -0.13 7.53 -12.19
CA HIS A 352 -1.12 8.16 -13.06
C HIS A 352 -0.75 9.62 -13.41
N GLU A 353 -1.17 10.09 -14.58
CA GLU A 353 -1.13 11.52 -14.93
C GLU A 353 -2.37 12.20 -14.33
N VAL A 354 -2.19 13.11 -13.37
CA VAL A 354 -3.32 13.73 -12.66
C VAL A 354 -3.46 15.21 -13.03
N VAL A 355 -4.62 15.57 -13.57
CA VAL A 355 -5.08 16.94 -13.78
C VAL A 355 -5.93 17.36 -12.59
N ARG A 356 -5.49 18.35 -11.83
CA ARG A 356 -6.20 18.89 -10.67
C ARG A 356 -7.03 20.08 -11.07
N ILE A 357 -8.33 20.01 -10.84
CA ILE A 357 -9.28 21.00 -11.29
C ILE A 357 -9.94 21.63 -10.06
N ASN A 358 -9.81 22.94 -9.94
CA ASN A 358 -10.54 23.76 -8.99
C ASN A 358 -11.72 24.41 -9.73
N HIS A 359 -12.90 23.77 -9.65
CA HIS A 359 -14.09 24.20 -10.36
C HIS A 359 -14.82 25.32 -9.60
N VAL A 360 -14.18 26.48 -9.52
CA VAL A 360 -14.68 27.62 -8.74
C VAL A 360 -15.99 28.19 -9.31
N GLY A 361 -16.89 28.58 -8.40
CA GLY A 361 -18.11 29.30 -8.76
C GLY A 361 -17.82 30.76 -9.05
N ASP A 362 -17.26 31.04 -10.22
CA ASP A 362 -16.85 32.38 -10.70
C ASP A 362 -17.84 33.01 -11.68
N TRP A 363 -19.00 32.40 -11.89
CA TRP A 363 -20.05 32.92 -12.75
C TRP A 363 -21.41 32.89 -12.04
N GLY A 364 -22.26 33.91 -12.28
CA GLY A 364 -23.60 33.96 -11.71
C GLY A 364 -24.14 35.37 -11.46
N THR A 365 -25.41 35.44 -11.07
CA THR A 365 -26.13 36.71 -10.91
C THR A 365 -25.62 37.56 -9.74
N GLN A 366 -24.95 36.95 -8.77
CA GLN A 366 -24.32 37.62 -7.64
C GLN A 366 -23.25 38.64 -8.06
N PHE A 367 -22.62 38.47 -9.23
CA PHE A 367 -21.59 39.40 -9.69
C PHE A 367 -22.15 40.75 -10.10
N GLY A 368 -23.41 40.82 -10.54
CA GLY A 368 -24.03 42.11 -10.88
C GLY A 368 -24.13 43.05 -9.69
N MET A 369 -24.54 42.53 -8.51
CA MET A 369 -24.58 43.34 -7.30
C MET A 369 -23.18 43.73 -6.81
N LEU A 370 -22.18 42.85 -6.96
CA LEU A 370 -20.80 43.15 -6.59
C LEU A 370 -20.21 44.25 -7.47
N ILE A 371 -20.44 44.17 -8.78
CA ILE A 371 -19.96 45.18 -9.73
C ILE A 371 -20.67 46.52 -9.50
N ALA A 372 -22.01 46.51 -9.34
CA ALA A 372 -22.75 47.73 -9.02
C ALA A 372 -22.27 48.36 -7.71
N HIS A 373 -22.01 47.55 -6.68
CA HIS A 373 -21.47 48.04 -5.41
C HIS A 373 -20.06 48.61 -5.57
N LEU A 374 -19.21 47.98 -6.39
CA LEU A 374 -17.84 48.41 -6.63
C LEU A 374 -17.79 49.76 -7.33
N LYS A 375 -18.62 49.95 -8.37
CA LYS A 375 -18.74 51.24 -9.07
C LYS A 375 -19.18 52.37 -8.15
N ASP A 376 -20.05 52.08 -7.18
CA ASP A 376 -20.49 53.07 -6.18
C ASP A 376 -19.41 53.36 -5.13
N ALA A 377 -18.75 52.31 -4.62
CA ALA A 377 -17.78 52.42 -3.53
C ALA A 377 -16.44 53.01 -4.00
N TYR A 378 -16.09 52.82 -5.27
CA TYR A 378 -14.85 53.30 -5.88
C TYR A 378 -15.17 54.01 -7.21
N PRO A 379 -15.74 55.23 -7.20
CA PRO A 379 -16.13 55.91 -8.44
C PRO A 379 -14.97 56.21 -9.40
N ASP A 380 -13.74 56.23 -8.87
CA ASP A 380 -12.47 56.45 -9.58
C ASP A 380 -11.77 55.15 -10.02
N PHE A 381 -12.46 54.00 -9.99
CA PHE A 381 -11.91 52.66 -10.28
C PHE A 381 -11.17 52.53 -11.61
N GLU A 382 -11.45 53.40 -12.58
CA GLU A 382 -10.74 53.44 -13.87
C GLU A 382 -9.32 54.00 -13.78
N SER A 383 -9.11 54.97 -12.87
CA SER A 383 -7.82 55.62 -12.64
C SER A 383 -7.06 55.05 -11.45
N ASN A 384 -7.78 54.46 -10.49
CA ASN A 384 -7.25 53.96 -9.24
C ASN A 384 -7.86 52.58 -8.94
N PRO A 385 -7.13 51.48 -9.17
CA PRO A 385 -7.66 50.14 -8.96
C PRO A 385 -8.19 49.94 -7.52
N PRO A 386 -9.44 49.46 -7.34
CA PRO A 386 -10.01 49.22 -6.03
C PRO A 386 -9.16 48.25 -5.20
N ASN A 387 -8.86 48.63 -3.96
CA ASN A 387 -8.23 47.74 -2.98
C ASN A 387 -9.29 47.26 -1.98
N ILE A 388 -9.82 46.04 -2.21
CA ILE A 388 -10.82 45.42 -1.35
C ILE A 388 -10.10 44.49 -0.37
N ALA A 389 -9.96 44.93 0.88
CA ALA A 389 -9.28 44.17 1.93
C ALA A 389 -10.09 42.96 2.42
N ASP A 390 -11.41 43.08 2.46
CA ASP A 390 -12.33 42.02 2.91
C ASP A 390 -13.49 41.90 1.93
N LEU A 391 -13.39 40.92 1.03
CA LEU A 391 -14.41 40.66 0.01
C LEU A 391 -15.71 40.10 0.61
N THR A 392 -15.65 39.45 1.77
CA THR A 392 -16.83 38.94 2.48
C THR A 392 -17.67 40.08 3.01
N ALA A 393 -17.03 41.05 3.68
CA ALA A 393 -17.68 42.26 4.16
C ALA A 393 -18.28 43.04 2.98
N PHE A 394 -17.52 43.14 1.88
CA PHE A 394 -17.96 43.77 0.65
C PHE A 394 -19.20 43.09 0.05
N TYR A 395 -19.23 41.75 -0.01
CA TYR A 395 -20.40 40.99 -0.45
C TYR A 395 -21.61 41.21 0.46
N LYS A 396 -21.42 41.16 1.80
CA LYS A 396 -22.50 41.39 2.77
C LYS A 396 -23.10 42.79 2.58
N ALA A 397 -22.26 43.82 2.40
CA ALA A 397 -22.70 45.18 2.13
C ALA A 397 -23.49 45.29 0.81
N ALA A 398 -22.98 44.72 -0.29
CA ALA A 398 -23.68 44.68 -1.57
C ALA A 398 -25.05 43.97 -1.46
N LYS A 399 -25.12 42.88 -0.69
CA LYS A 399 -26.35 42.11 -0.49
C LYS A 399 -27.41 42.89 0.30
N VAL A 400 -27.01 43.60 1.35
CA VAL A 400 -27.92 44.49 2.11
C VAL A 400 -28.53 45.54 1.18
N ARG A 401 -27.71 46.17 0.33
CA ARG A 401 -28.19 47.15 -0.66
C ARG A 401 -29.11 46.53 -1.69
N PHE A 402 -28.79 45.32 -2.19
CA PHE A 402 -29.63 44.59 -3.13
C PHE A 402 -31.03 44.28 -2.58
N ASP A 403 -31.13 43.98 -1.29
CA ASP A 403 -32.41 43.62 -0.66
C ASP A 403 -33.22 44.86 -0.23
N ALA A 404 -32.57 46.00 0.02
CA ALA A 404 -33.22 47.23 0.53
C ALA A 404 -33.45 48.32 -0.53
N GLU A 405 -32.62 48.42 -1.57
CA GLU A 405 -32.64 49.51 -2.56
C GLU A 405 -33.13 49.00 -3.94
N GLU A 406 -34.36 49.34 -4.32
CA GLU A 406 -34.93 48.93 -5.63
C GLU A 406 -34.12 49.45 -6.83
N ASP A 407 -33.59 50.67 -6.76
CA ASP A 407 -32.76 51.23 -7.85
C ASP A 407 -31.40 50.54 -7.96
N PHE A 408 -30.80 50.14 -6.83
CA PHE A 408 -29.57 49.34 -6.83
C PHE A 408 -29.82 47.95 -7.43
N LYS A 409 -30.95 47.32 -7.11
CA LYS A 409 -31.34 46.02 -7.66
C LYS A 409 -31.49 46.05 -9.18
N LYS A 410 -32.14 47.08 -9.74
CA LYS A 410 -32.23 47.29 -11.20
C LYS A 410 -30.85 47.47 -11.86
N ARG A 411 -29.96 48.24 -11.22
CA ARG A 411 -28.58 48.40 -11.71
C ARG A 411 -27.82 47.08 -11.65
N ALA A 412 -27.89 46.36 -10.53
CA ALA A 412 -27.26 45.05 -10.38
C ALA A 412 -27.69 44.07 -11.49
N HIS A 413 -28.98 44.01 -11.83
CA HIS A 413 -29.47 43.22 -12.97
C HIS A 413 -28.87 43.68 -14.30
N SER A 414 -28.79 44.99 -14.52
CA SER A 414 -28.20 45.57 -15.73
C SER A 414 -26.70 45.24 -15.85
N GLU A 415 -25.96 45.22 -14.73
CA GLU A 415 -24.54 44.84 -14.71
C GLU A 415 -24.33 43.35 -15.01
N VAL A 416 -25.25 42.45 -14.59
CA VAL A 416 -25.18 41.03 -15.00
C VAL A 416 -25.30 40.91 -16.51
N VAL A 417 -26.27 41.61 -17.11
CA VAL A 417 -26.48 41.59 -18.57
C VAL A 417 -25.26 42.14 -19.30
N ALA A 418 -24.69 43.26 -18.81
CA ALA A 418 -23.48 43.84 -19.38
C ALA A 418 -22.27 42.88 -19.28
N LEU A 419 -22.10 42.19 -18.15
CA LEU A 419 -21.06 41.18 -17.97
C LEU A 419 -21.24 40.00 -18.94
N GLN A 420 -22.46 39.48 -19.09
CA GLN A 420 -22.78 38.39 -20.01
C GLN A 420 -22.60 38.79 -21.48
N ALA A 421 -22.88 40.05 -21.81
CA ALA A 421 -22.63 40.61 -23.14
C ALA A 421 -21.14 40.86 -23.44
N GLY A 422 -20.24 40.66 -22.46
CA GLY A 422 -18.81 40.85 -22.62
C GLY A 422 -18.35 42.31 -22.57
N ASP A 423 -19.10 43.19 -21.90
CA ASP A 423 -18.70 44.58 -21.72
C ASP A 423 -17.31 44.67 -21.07
N ALA A 424 -16.39 45.37 -21.72
CA ALA A 424 -14.98 45.37 -21.34
C ALA A 424 -14.74 45.89 -19.91
N THR A 425 -15.55 46.84 -19.45
CA THR A 425 -15.43 47.38 -18.08
C THR A 425 -15.95 46.39 -17.05
N ASN A 426 -17.12 45.82 -17.27
CA ASN A 426 -17.68 44.79 -16.39
C ASN A 426 -16.78 43.55 -16.31
N VAL A 427 -16.24 43.07 -17.43
CA VAL A 427 -15.30 41.94 -17.45
C VAL A 427 -14.03 42.23 -16.67
N ARG A 428 -13.47 43.46 -16.76
CA ARG A 428 -12.31 43.85 -15.94
C ARG A 428 -12.63 43.83 -14.44
N LEU A 429 -13.77 44.40 -14.04
CA LEU A 429 -14.19 44.45 -12.64
C LEU A 429 -14.48 43.07 -12.07
N TRP A 430 -15.12 42.21 -12.86
CA TRP A 430 -15.33 40.81 -12.53
C TRP A 430 -13.99 40.07 -12.30
N LYS A 431 -13.03 40.19 -13.22
CA LYS A 431 -11.70 39.59 -13.07
C LYS A 431 -10.97 40.08 -11.82
N LEU A 432 -11.11 41.35 -11.46
CA LEU A 432 -10.55 41.89 -10.23
C LEU A 432 -11.15 41.21 -8.99
N ILE A 433 -12.48 41.07 -8.94
CA ILE A 433 -13.18 40.38 -7.84
C ILE A 433 -12.74 38.91 -7.75
N CYS A 434 -12.63 38.21 -8.88
CA CYS A 434 -12.14 36.83 -8.91
C CYS A 434 -10.69 36.72 -8.40
N ALA A 435 -9.79 37.58 -8.88
CA ALA A 435 -8.38 37.59 -8.46
C ALA A 435 -8.21 37.80 -6.95
N ILE A 436 -9.02 38.67 -6.34
CA ILE A 436 -9.00 38.89 -4.89
C ILE A 436 -9.46 37.63 -4.13
N SER A 437 -10.54 36.98 -4.57
CA SER A 437 -10.99 35.72 -3.95
C SER A 437 -9.95 34.60 -4.10
N GLU A 438 -9.38 34.45 -5.29
CA GLU A 438 -8.37 33.42 -5.56
C GLU A 438 -7.11 33.62 -4.74
N ALA A 439 -6.70 34.87 -4.48
CA ALA A 439 -5.59 35.16 -3.57
C ALA A 439 -5.90 34.69 -2.14
N MET A 440 -7.11 34.94 -1.64
CA MET A 440 -7.54 34.45 -0.32
C MET A 440 -7.56 32.91 -0.25
N PHE A 441 -8.03 32.24 -1.32
CA PHE A 441 -8.02 30.77 -1.39
C PHE A 441 -6.59 30.22 -1.40
N ARG A 442 -5.67 30.89 -2.11
CA ARG A 442 -4.26 30.49 -2.18
C ARG A 442 -3.56 30.56 -0.82
N ASP A 443 -3.91 31.50 0.04
CA ASP A 443 -3.39 31.54 1.41
C ASP A 443 -3.84 30.33 2.24
N VAL A 444 -5.11 29.92 2.10
CA VAL A 444 -5.63 28.69 2.71
C VAL A 444 -4.91 27.46 2.16
N TYR A 445 -4.76 27.38 0.83
CA TYR A 445 -4.05 26.27 0.16
C TYR A 445 -2.59 26.17 0.60
N ARG A 446 -1.91 27.30 0.79
CA ARG A 446 -0.53 27.35 1.32
C ARG A 446 -0.46 26.80 2.74
N LYS A 447 -1.34 27.23 3.64
CA LYS A 447 -1.41 26.70 5.02
C LYS A 447 -1.69 25.20 5.03
N LEU A 448 -2.57 24.75 4.14
CA LEU A 448 -2.89 23.34 3.95
C LEU A 448 -1.86 22.59 3.09
N GLY A 449 -0.79 23.20 2.59
CA GLY A 449 0.18 22.53 1.71
C GLY A 449 -0.48 21.78 0.53
N ILE A 450 -1.52 22.35 -0.06
CA ILE A 450 -2.18 21.83 -1.26
C ILE A 450 -1.23 22.01 -2.44
N ASP A 451 -1.22 21.05 -3.36
CA ASP A 451 -0.32 21.08 -4.51
C ASP A 451 -0.58 22.30 -5.40
N GLU A 452 0.50 23.00 -5.81
CA GLU A 452 0.42 24.22 -6.62
C GLU A 452 -0.10 23.94 -8.04
N ARG A 453 -0.10 22.68 -8.49
CA ARG A 453 -0.69 22.24 -9.77
C ARG A 453 -2.22 22.23 -9.75
N LEU A 454 -2.87 22.62 -8.65
CA LEU A 454 -4.31 22.84 -8.61
C LEU A 454 -4.68 24.05 -9.47
N GLU A 455 -5.25 23.80 -10.64
CA GLU A 455 -5.58 24.85 -11.61
C GLU A 455 -7.04 25.30 -11.46
N VAL A 456 -7.24 26.62 -11.50
CA VAL A 456 -8.57 27.21 -11.50
C VAL A 456 -9.20 27.02 -12.88
N CYS A 457 -10.32 26.30 -12.90
CA CYS A 457 -11.14 26.10 -14.10
C CYS A 457 -12.61 26.31 -13.73
N GLY A 458 -12.96 27.57 -13.47
CA GLY A 458 -14.27 27.97 -13.01
C GLY A 458 -15.39 27.72 -14.01
N GLU A 459 -16.62 27.91 -13.55
CA GLU A 459 -17.83 27.82 -14.39
C GLU A 459 -17.73 28.72 -15.64
N SER A 460 -17.11 29.90 -15.51
CA SER A 460 -16.97 30.86 -16.61
C SER A 460 -16.18 30.32 -17.80
N PHE A 461 -15.26 29.38 -17.58
CA PHE A 461 -14.46 28.73 -18.63
C PHE A 461 -15.34 27.99 -19.64
N TYR A 462 -16.46 27.41 -19.18
CA TYR A 462 -17.33 26.58 -20.00
C TYR A 462 -18.40 27.39 -20.75
N ASN A 463 -18.56 28.68 -20.45
CA ASN A 463 -19.57 29.55 -21.08
C ASN A 463 -19.62 29.47 -22.61
N PRO A 464 -18.47 29.51 -23.34
CA PRO A 464 -18.48 29.41 -24.80
C PRO A 464 -18.94 28.04 -25.32
N MET A 465 -18.95 27.01 -24.47
CA MET A 465 -19.27 25.62 -24.83
C MET A 465 -20.74 25.27 -24.58
N LEU A 466 -21.43 25.99 -23.68
CA LEU A 466 -22.78 25.63 -23.20
C LEU A 466 -23.80 25.52 -24.33
N ALA A 467 -23.83 26.51 -25.24
CA ALA A 467 -24.74 26.51 -26.38
C ALA A 467 -24.51 25.31 -27.31
N GLY A 468 -23.24 25.00 -27.60
CA GLY A 468 -22.87 23.86 -28.44
C GLY A 468 -23.29 22.52 -27.85
N VAL A 469 -23.17 22.36 -26.53
CA VAL A 469 -23.63 21.15 -25.82
C VAL A 469 -25.14 21.00 -25.91
N CYS A 470 -25.90 22.09 -25.72
CA CYS A 470 -27.35 22.07 -25.85
C CYS A 470 -27.78 21.67 -27.27
N GLU A 471 -27.19 22.31 -28.28
CA GLU A 471 -27.48 22.02 -29.68
C GLU A 471 -27.14 20.56 -30.05
N GLU A 472 -26.04 20.02 -29.52
CA GLU A 472 -25.66 18.63 -29.75
C GLU A 472 -26.73 17.67 -29.20
N LEU A 473 -27.17 17.89 -27.96
CA LEU A 473 -28.18 17.06 -27.31
C LEU A 473 -29.54 17.14 -28.01
N GLU A 474 -29.92 18.33 -28.48
CA GLU A 474 -31.15 18.58 -29.23
C GLU A 474 -31.11 17.92 -30.62
N LYS A 475 -30.03 18.13 -31.39
CA LYS A 475 -29.85 17.52 -32.74
C LYS A 475 -29.86 15.99 -32.71
N ARG A 476 -29.44 15.40 -31.58
CA ARG A 476 -29.44 13.95 -31.36
C ARG A 476 -30.76 13.41 -30.81
N GLY A 477 -31.76 14.26 -30.59
CA GLY A 477 -33.06 13.88 -30.04
C GLY A 477 -32.99 13.37 -28.61
N LEU A 478 -31.96 13.77 -27.85
CA LEU A 478 -31.77 13.33 -26.46
C LEU A 478 -32.44 14.28 -25.47
N ALA A 479 -32.37 15.58 -25.74
CA ALA A 479 -33.05 16.62 -24.99
C ALA A 479 -34.35 17.06 -25.69
N GLU A 480 -35.36 17.39 -24.90
CA GLU A 480 -36.69 17.79 -25.37
C GLU A 480 -37.15 19.07 -24.67
N GLU A 481 -38.06 19.82 -25.29
CA GLU A 481 -38.67 20.98 -24.64
C GLU A 481 -39.74 20.55 -23.63
N SER A 482 -39.70 21.16 -22.45
CA SER A 482 -40.70 21.01 -21.38
C SER A 482 -40.90 22.36 -20.71
N ASP A 483 -42.12 22.90 -20.77
CA ASP A 483 -42.48 24.22 -20.21
C ASP A 483 -41.54 25.36 -20.65
N GLY A 484 -41.08 25.31 -21.90
CA GLY A 484 -40.15 26.27 -22.49
C GLY A 484 -38.67 26.06 -22.13
N ALA A 485 -38.36 25.17 -21.20
CA ALA A 485 -36.98 24.77 -20.89
C ALA A 485 -36.56 23.56 -21.75
N LEU A 486 -35.26 23.43 -22.05
CA LEU A 486 -34.69 22.25 -22.69
C LEU A 486 -34.21 21.28 -21.62
N VAL A 487 -34.77 20.07 -21.58
CA VAL A 487 -34.52 19.08 -20.54
C VAL A 487 -33.99 17.77 -21.11
N LEU A 488 -33.05 17.15 -20.39
CA LEU A 488 -32.50 15.82 -20.68
C LEU A 488 -33.04 14.84 -19.64
N LYS A 489 -33.96 13.97 -20.06
CA LYS A 489 -34.45 12.87 -19.22
C LYS A 489 -33.37 11.80 -19.04
N VAL A 490 -33.25 11.27 -17.84
CA VAL A 490 -32.25 10.24 -17.50
C VAL A 490 -33.00 8.99 -17.01
N GLU A 491 -32.70 7.84 -17.59
CA GLU A 491 -33.35 6.58 -17.19
C GLU A 491 -33.10 6.25 -15.72
N GLY A 492 -34.15 5.81 -15.03
CA GLY A 492 -34.10 5.51 -13.60
C GLY A 492 -34.27 6.72 -12.67
N HIS A 493 -34.47 7.93 -13.21
CA HIS A 493 -34.73 9.13 -12.42
C HIS A 493 -36.05 9.80 -12.79
N SER A 494 -36.74 10.36 -11.79
CA SER A 494 -37.98 11.13 -11.99
C SER A 494 -37.73 12.59 -12.35
N VAL A 495 -36.55 13.13 -12.01
CA VAL A 495 -36.16 14.52 -12.26
C VAL A 495 -35.21 14.56 -13.46
N PRO A 496 -35.48 15.38 -14.50
CA PRO A 496 -34.57 15.55 -15.62
C PRO A 496 -33.46 16.56 -15.30
N LEU A 497 -32.39 16.55 -16.10
CA LEU A 497 -31.43 17.65 -16.13
C LEU A 497 -32.00 18.81 -16.94
N MET A 498 -31.90 20.03 -16.43
CA MET A 498 -32.30 21.24 -17.14
C MET A 498 -31.12 21.83 -17.89
N VAL A 499 -30.99 21.46 -19.17
CA VAL A 499 -29.86 21.86 -20.02
C VAL A 499 -29.94 23.33 -20.44
N ARG A 500 -31.16 23.88 -20.59
CA ARG A 500 -31.38 25.32 -20.84
C ARG A 500 -32.70 25.74 -20.18
N LYS A 501 -32.69 26.86 -19.47
CA LYS A 501 -33.90 27.43 -18.83
C LYS A 501 -34.85 28.03 -19.88
N SER A 502 -36.08 28.33 -19.48
CA SER A 502 -37.09 28.95 -20.32
C SER A 502 -36.77 30.39 -20.75
N ASP A 503 -35.93 31.09 -19.99
CA ASP A 503 -35.39 32.41 -20.36
C ASP A 503 -34.16 32.34 -21.27
N GLY A 504 -33.78 31.14 -21.72
CA GLY A 504 -32.57 30.88 -22.51
C GLY A 504 -31.27 30.83 -21.68
N GLY A 505 -31.34 31.08 -20.37
CA GLY A 505 -30.20 31.05 -19.47
C GLY A 505 -29.70 29.63 -19.17
N PHE A 506 -28.45 29.56 -18.75
CA PHE A 506 -27.81 28.31 -18.30
C PHE A 506 -27.76 28.23 -16.76
N GLY A 507 -27.64 27.01 -16.24
CA GLY A 507 -27.43 26.71 -14.83
C GLY A 507 -26.37 25.64 -14.61
N TYR A 508 -26.29 25.12 -13.38
CA TYR A 508 -25.30 24.11 -12.98
C TYR A 508 -25.34 22.84 -13.85
N ASP A 509 -26.54 22.32 -14.15
CA ASP A 509 -26.73 21.15 -15.03
C ASP A 509 -26.03 21.30 -16.37
N SER A 510 -26.21 22.44 -17.04
CA SER A 510 -25.53 22.77 -18.30
C SER A 510 -24.02 22.92 -18.16
N THR A 511 -23.55 23.58 -17.09
CA THR A 511 -22.12 23.76 -16.84
C THR A 511 -21.43 22.42 -16.57
N ASP A 512 -22.00 21.57 -15.73
CA ASP A 512 -21.44 20.26 -15.39
C ASP A 512 -21.49 19.28 -16.56
N LEU A 513 -22.53 19.33 -17.41
CA LEU A 513 -22.57 18.59 -18.67
C LEU A 513 -21.48 19.04 -19.64
N ALA A 514 -21.24 20.35 -19.75
CA ALA A 514 -20.14 20.86 -20.56
C ALA A 514 -18.77 20.48 -19.96
N ALA A 515 -18.64 20.50 -18.64
CA ALA A 515 -17.40 20.17 -17.95
C ALA A 515 -17.03 18.68 -18.09
N ILE A 516 -17.99 17.77 -17.89
CA ILE A 516 -17.72 16.33 -18.10
C ILE A 516 -17.35 16.04 -19.55
N ARG A 517 -18.05 16.65 -20.52
CA ARG A 517 -17.72 16.51 -21.94
C ARG A 517 -16.31 17.01 -22.24
N TYR A 518 -15.97 18.22 -21.78
CA TYR A 518 -14.64 18.83 -21.90
C TYR A 518 -13.53 17.92 -21.36
N ARG A 519 -13.72 17.38 -20.15
CA ARG A 519 -12.71 16.53 -19.49
C ARG A 519 -12.49 15.21 -20.22
N ILE A 520 -13.51 14.67 -20.89
CA ILE A 520 -13.41 13.40 -21.62
C ILE A 520 -12.86 13.60 -23.04
N HIS A 521 -13.44 14.52 -23.81
CA HIS A 521 -13.15 14.65 -25.23
C HIS A 521 -11.94 15.55 -25.50
N GLU A 522 -11.80 16.65 -24.76
CA GLU A 522 -10.77 17.66 -25.00
C GLU A 522 -9.53 17.41 -24.12
N LEU A 523 -9.69 17.07 -22.84
CA LEU A 523 -8.55 16.68 -21.99
C LEU A 523 -8.10 15.22 -22.21
N GLY A 524 -8.97 14.36 -22.77
CA GLY A 524 -8.67 12.95 -23.03
C GLY A 524 -8.64 12.08 -21.78
N CYS A 525 -9.26 12.51 -20.67
CA CYS A 525 -9.21 11.79 -19.40
C CYS A 525 -9.96 10.45 -19.49
N LYS A 526 -9.35 9.40 -18.91
CA LYS A 526 -9.95 8.06 -18.81
C LYS A 526 -10.52 7.78 -17.43
N TRP A 527 -10.26 8.67 -16.48
CA TRP A 527 -10.84 8.61 -15.15
C TRP A 527 -11.19 10.04 -14.69
N LEU A 528 -12.44 10.26 -14.31
CA LEU A 528 -12.91 11.48 -13.68
C LEU A 528 -13.30 11.21 -12.23
N ILE A 529 -12.85 12.07 -11.32
CA ILE A 529 -13.12 11.98 -9.89
C ILE A 529 -13.71 13.31 -9.43
N TYR A 530 -14.94 13.29 -8.95
CA TYR A 530 -15.63 14.47 -8.43
C TYR A 530 -15.71 14.40 -6.91
N VAL A 531 -14.97 15.25 -6.20
CA VAL A 531 -14.91 15.24 -4.73
C VAL A 531 -15.87 16.29 -4.17
N VAL A 532 -17.13 15.90 -3.99
CA VAL A 532 -18.24 16.82 -3.66
C VAL A 532 -19.12 16.26 -2.55
N ASP A 533 -19.76 17.14 -1.77
CA ASP A 533 -20.66 16.78 -0.67
C ASP A 533 -21.76 15.79 -1.10
N ALA A 534 -22.10 14.86 -0.21
CA ALA A 534 -23.11 13.82 -0.47
C ALA A 534 -24.52 14.39 -0.75
N GLY A 535 -24.81 15.64 -0.36
CA GLY A 535 -26.04 16.33 -0.72
C GLY A 535 -26.20 16.58 -2.23
N GLN A 536 -25.13 16.49 -3.02
CA GLN A 536 -25.16 16.63 -4.48
C GLN A 536 -25.12 15.30 -5.22
N SER A 537 -25.22 14.15 -4.53
CA SER A 537 -25.12 12.83 -5.19
C SER A 537 -26.15 12.62 -6.31
N LEU A 538 -27.39 13.09 -6.10
CA LEU A 538 -28.45 12.97 -7.14
C LEU A 538 -28.07 13.74 -8.41
N HIS A 539 -27.53 14.95 -8.25
CA HIS A 539 -27.10 15.78 -9.37
C HIS A 539 -25.99 15.11 -10.18
N PHE A 540 -24.93 14.63 -9.52
CA PHE A 540 -23.84 13.96 -10.22
C PHE A 540 -24.26 12.64 -10.86
N ASP A 541 -25.13 11.84 -10.23
CA ASP A 541 -25.66 10.63 -10.84
C ASP A 541 -26.46 10.95 -12.13
N LEU A 542 -27.25 12.04 -12.11
CA LEU A 542 -27.93 12.55 -13.29
C LEU A 542 -26.95 13.00 -14.38
N VAL A 543 -25.94 13.81 -14.03
CA VAL A 543 -24.92 14.28 -14.99
C VAL A 543 -24.16 13.12 -15.63
N PHE A 544 -23.75 12.13 -14.82
CA PHE A 544 -22.99 10.97 -15.29
C PHE A 544 -23.81 10.12 -16.25
N LYS A 545 -25.03 9.73 -15.84
CA LYS A 545 -25.92 8.96 -16.72
C LYS A 545 -26.40 9.77 -17.93
N GLY A 546 -26.57 11.08 -17.78
CA GLY A 546 -26.86 12.00 -18.88
C GLY A 546 -25.74 12.00 -19.92
N ALA A 547 -24.48 12.07 -19.48
CA ALA A 547 -23.30 11.97 -20.34
C ALA A 547 -23.13 10.57 -20.98
N GLN A 548 -23.47 9.49 -20.27
CA GLN A 548 -23.53 8.13 -20.85
C GLN A 548 -24.61 8.00 -21.91
N ARG A 549 -25.81 8.54 -21.66
CA ARG A 549 -26.92 8.60 -22.63
C ARG A 549 -26.55 9.44 -23.85
N ALA A 550 -25.77 10.50 -23.64
CA ALA A 550 -25.14 11.27 -24.70
C ALA A 550 -23.97 10.54 -25.37
N GLY A 551 -23.62 9.31 -24.98
CA GLY A 551 -22.54 8.54 -25.63
C GLY A 551 -21.17 9.21 -25.54
N TRP A 552 -20.97 10.14 -24.61
CA TRP A 552 -19.68 10.79 -24.38
C TRP A 552 -18.69 9.83 -23.72
N TYR A 553 -19.19 8.85 -22.96
CA TYR A 553 -18.40 7.73 -22.46
C TYR A 553 -19.21 6.47 -22.18
N SER A 554 -18.50 5.35 -22.04
CA SER A 554 -19.00 4.07 -21.52
C SER A 554 -18.08 3.56 -20.41
N ALA A 555 -18.50 2.50 -19.70
CA ALA A 555 -17.71 1.88 -18.64
C ALA A 555 -16.36 1.31 -19.15
N GLU A 556 -16.27 0.98 -20.44
CA GLU A 556 -15.05 0.51 -21.10
C GLU A 556 -14.13 1.67 -21.53
N SER A 557 -14.68 2.84 -21.83
CA SER A 557 -13.90 3.98 -22.35
C SER A 557 -13.37 4.91 -21.27
N ALA A 558 -14.14 5.10 -20.18
CA ALA A 558 -13.76 5.94 -19.06
C ALA A 558 -14.47 5.54 -17.76
N ARG A 559 -13.80 5.76 -16.63
CA ARG A 559 -14.36 5.64 -15.29
C ARG A 559 -14.75 7.02 -14.75
N VAL A 560 -15.92 7.14 -14.14
CA VAL A 560 -16.39 8.40 -13.53
C VAL A 560 -16.90 8.10 -12.14
N ASP A 561 -16.30 8.70 -11.11
CA ASP A 561 -16.67 8.48 -9.71
C ASP A 561 -17.09 9.79 -9.02
N HIS A 562 -18.19 9.72 -8.27
CA HIS A 562 -18.51 10.71 -7.25
C HIS A 562 -17.91 10.25 -5.92
N VAL A 563 -16.88 10.97 -5.47
CA VAL A 563 -16.29 10.80 -4.14
C VAL A 563 -17.08 11.69 -3.18
N ALA A 564 -18.21 11.15 -2.73
CA ALA A 564 -19.10 11.82 -1.78
C ALA A 564 -18.43 12.00 -0.41
N PHE A 565 -18.81 13.03 0.34
CA PHE A 565 -18.44 13.14 1.75
C PHE A 565 -19.57 13.68 2.60
N GLY A 566 -19.60 13.29 3.88
CA GLY A 566 -20.58 13.75 4.85
C GLY A 566 -20.32 15.17 5.36
N VAL A 567 -21.22 15.70 6.18
CA VAL A 567 -21.14 17.05 6.73
C VAL A 567 -20.29 17.13 8.00
N VAL A 568 -19.60 18.26 8.17
CA VAL A 568 -18.93 18.61 9.43
C VAL A 568 -19.94 19.19 10.41
N GLN A 569 -19.91 18.69 11.64
CA GLN A 569 -20.84 19.03 12.70
C GLN A 569 -20.13 19.68 13.89
N SER A 570 -20.85 20.52 14.63
CA SER A 570 -20.45 21.01 15.96
C SER A 570 -21.43 20.51 17.00
N LYS A 571 -20.91 20.23 18.20
CA LYS A 571 -21.74 19.97 19.38
C LYS A 571 -21.91 21.28 20.15
N ASP A 572 -23.16 21.66 20.37
CA ASP A 572 -23.48 22.80 21.21
C ASP A 572 -23.09 22.51 22.67
N ALA A 573 -22.36 23.42 23.31
CA ALA A 573 -21.80 23.21 24.64
C ALA A 573 -22.87 23.28 25.74
N GLU A 574 -23.97 24.00 25.54
CA GLU A 574 -25.02 24.23 26.54
C GLU A 574 -26.17 23.22 26.39
N THR A 575 -26.58 22.94 25.16
CA THR A 575 -27.74 22.09 24.84
C THR A 575 -27.35 20.66 24.46
N GLY A 576 -26.07 20.40 24.18
CA GLY A 576 -25.58 19.11 23.70
C GLY A 576 -26.04 18.74 22.28
N LYS A 577 -26.79 19.62 21.60
CA LYS A 577 -27.35 19.38 20.27
C LYS A 577 -26.26 19.39 19.19
N VAL A 578 -26.28 18.38 18.33
CA VAL A 578 -25.37 18.29 17.18
C VAL A 578 -26.01 19.00 15.99
N THR A 579 -25.32 19.99 15.44
CA THR A 579 -25.77 20.77 14.27
C THR A 579 -24.65 20.89 13.25
N LYS A 580 -24.95 21.41 12.05
CA LYS A 580 -23.90 21.78 11.08
C LYS A 580 -22.92 22.74 11.76
N PHE A 581 -21.63 22.55 11.50
CA PHE A 581 -20.57 23.30 12.16
C PHE A 581 -20.75 24.82 11.96
N LYS A 582 -20.99 25.52 13.07
CA LYS A 582 -21.23 26.97 13.12
C LYS A 582 -20.42 27.59 14.26
N THR A 583 -20.13 28.88 14.16
CA THR A 583 -19.57 29.67 15.25
C THR A 583 -20.55 29.74 16.43
N ARG A 584 -20.08 30.17 17.61
CA ARG A 584 -20.96 30.45 18.77
C ARG A 584 -22.03 31.51 18.47
N SER A 585 -21.81 32.38 17.48
CA SER A 585 -22.78 33.37 16.99
C SER A 585 -23.77 32.82 15.96
N GLY A 586 -23.63 31.56 15.52
CA GLY A 586 -24.49 30.94 14.51
C GLY A 586 -24.08 31.22 13.05
N GLU A 587 -23.00 31.96 12.83
CA GLU A 587 -22.39 32.22 11.52
C GLU A 587 -21.50 31.04 11.06
N THR A 588 -21.12 31.06 9.79
CA THR A 588 -20.22 30.04 9.23
C THR A 588 -18.80 30.30 9.70
N VAL A 589 -18.09 29.25 10.15
CA VAL A 589 -16.71 29.39 10.62
C VAL A 589 -15.77 29.59 9.43
N ARG A 590 -14.94 30.63 9.48
CA ARG A 590 -13.90 30.89 8.48
C ARG A 590 -12.80 29.86 8.61
N LEU A 591 -12.38 29.30 7.47
CA LEU A 591 -11.37 28.26 7.47
C LEU A 591 -10.00 28.75 7.97
N VAL A 592 -9.63 29.99 7.69
CA VAL A 592 -8.37 30.59 8.17
C VAL A 592 -8.33 30.62 9.69
N ASP A 593 -9.41 31.10 10.34
CA ASP A 593 -9.51 31.16 11.80
C ASP A 593 -9.42 29.77 12.44
N LEU A 594 -10.05 28.76 11.81
CA LEU A 594 -10.00 27.38 12.28
C LEU A 594 -8.58 26.81 12.26
N LEU A 595 -7.83 27.07 11.18
CA LEU A 595 -6.45 26.63 11.06
C LEU A 595 -5.53 27.36 12.05
N ASP A 596 -5.72 28.66 12.22
CA ASP A 596 -4.92 29.46 13.15
C ASP A 596 -5.18 29.10 14.62
N GLU A 597 -6.41 28.75 14.97
CA GLU A 597 -6.76 28.19 16.28
C GLU A 597 -6.10 26.81 16.48
N ALA A 598 -6.12 25.93 15.48
CA ALA A 598 -5.45 24.63 15.55
C ALA A 598 -3.93 24.78 15.78
N LYS A 599 -3.29 25.70 15.07
CA LYS A 599 -1.88 26.05 15.26
C LYS A 599 -1.63 26.57 16.67
N THR A 600 -2.44 27.52 17.15
CA THR A 600 -2.29 28.14 18.47
C THR A 600 -2.36 27.10 19.58
N ARG A 601 -3.32 26.18 19.51
CA ARG A 601 -3.45 25.06 20.46
C ARG A 601 -2.27 24.09 20.39
N ALA A 602 -1.80 23.76 19.19
CA ALA A 602 -0.64 22.91 19.02
C ALA A 602 0.63 23.54 19.62
N ALA A 603 0.82 24.86 19.46
CA ALA A 603 1.93 25.60 20.06
C ALA A 603 1.86 25.59 21.60
N ALA A 604 0.67 25.77 22.17
CA ALA A 604 0.46 25.69 23.62
C ALA A 604 0.83 24.29 24.16
N GLY A 605 0.35 23.22 23.51
CA GLY A 605 0.67 21.85 23.90
C GLY A 605 2.17 21.50 23.76
N LEU A 606 2.87 22.06 22.76
CA LEU A 606 4.32 21.91 22.63
C LEU A 606 5.08 22.58 23.77
N ARG A 607 4.70 23.82 24.14
CA ARG A 607 5.32 24.56 25.25
C ARG A 607 5.08 23.90 26.60
N GLU A 608 3.87 23.38 26.83
CA GLU A 608 3.54 22.61 28.04
C GLU A 608 4.45 21.38 28.17
N ARG A 609 4.59 20.57 27.11
CA ARG A 609 5.46 19.39 27.12
C ARG A 609 6.94 19.72 27.31
N ALA A 610 7.40 20.86 26.79
CA ALA A 610 8.75 21.34 27.03
C ALA A 610 8.96 21.71 28.50
N ALA A 611 7.99 22.39 29.12
CA ALA A 611 8.01 22.72 30.54
C ALA A 611 7.99 21.46 31.45
N GLU A 612 7.30 20.40 31.02
CA GLU A 612 7.30 19.10 31.70
C GLU A 612 8.60 18.27 31.49
N GLY A 613 9.58 18.77 30.73
CA GLY A 613 10.81 18.05 30.41
C GLY A 613 10.62 16.86 29.46
N LYS A 614 9.46 16.77 28.79
CA LYS A 614 9.14 15.70 27.82
C LYS A 614 9.59 16.04 26.40
N SER A 615 10.11 17.24 26.18
CA SER A 615 10.57 17.75 24.89
C SER A 615 11.77 18.68 25.08
N ASN A 616 12.80 18.51 24.25
CA ASN A 616 13.95 19.41 24.18
C ASN A 616 13.86 20.33 22.94
N LEU A 617 12.64 20.62 22.49
CA LEU A 617 12.40 21.47 21.33
C LEU A 617 12.79 22.91 21.65
N ASP A 618 13.65 23.48 20.82
CA ASP A 618 14.02 24.89 20.90
C ASP A 618 12.82 25.80 20.57
N ASP A 619 12.69 26.92 21.28
CA ASP A 619 11.53 27.82 21.16
C ASP A 619 11.44 28.40 19.74
N SER A 620 12.58 28.61 19.07
CA SER A 620 12.64 29.07 17.67
C SER A 620 11.95 28.12 16.68
N LYS A 621 11.78 26.84 17.04
CA LYS A 621 11.17 25.80 16.21
C LYS A 621 9.71 25.51 16.57
N VAL A 622 9.21 26.06 17.67
CA VAL A 622 7.85 25.79 18.18
C VAL A 622 6.80 26.19 17.15
N GLU A 623 6.93 27.37 16.53
CA GLU A 623 5.93 27.86 15.58
C GLU A 623 5.82 26.97 14.34
N HIS A 624 6.95 26.52 13.79
CA HIS A 624 6.96 25.60 12.66
C HIS A 624 6.38 24.23 13.03
N ALA A 625 6.77 23.69 14.19
CA ALA A 625 6.22 22.43 14.68
C ALA A 625 4.71 22.53 14.93
N ALA A 626 4.23 23.67 15.45
CA ALA A 626 2.81 23.92 15.67
C ALA A 626 2.01 23.99 14.37
N GLU A 627 2.58 24.55 13.29
CA GLU A 627 1.96 24.52 11.96
C GLU A 627 1.81 23.09 11.45
N VAL A 628 2.90 22.30 11.50
CA VAL A 628 2.90 20.90 11.07
C VAL A 628 1.88 20.08 11.86
N LEU A 629 1.87 20.21 13.20
CA LEU A 629 0.98 19.45 14.07
C LEU A 629 -0.47 19.93 13.98
N GLY A 630 -0.71 21.24 13.96
CA GLY A 630 -2.04 21.84 13.90
C GLY A 630 -2.74 21.52 12.57
N TYR A 631 -2.08 21.84 11.45
CA TYR A 631 -2.65 21.61 10.12
C TYR A 631 -2.70 20.11 9.79
N GLY A 632 -1.67 19.35 10.17
CA GLY A 632 -1.65 17.89 10.06
C GLY A 632 -2.76 17.24 10.89
N GLY A 633 -3.03 17.76 12.09
CA GLY A 633 -4.13 17.36 12.95
C GLY A 633 -5.48 17.51 12.27
N VAL A 634 -5.75 18.69 11.71
CA VAL A 634 -6.99 18.96 10.97
C VAL A 634 -7.16 18.00 9.78
N LYS A 635 -6.11 17.81 8.97
CA LYS A 635 -6.15 16.90 7.81
C LYS A 635 -6.40 15.45 8.20
N TYR A 636 -5.60 14.93 9.12
CA TYR A 636 -5.68 13.54 9.49
C TYR A 636 -6.97 13.21 10.23
N PHE A 637 -7.51 14.17 10.99
CA PHE A 637 -8.79 13.99 11.66
C PHE A 637 -9.93 13.78 10.66
N ASP A 638 -9.90 14.45 9.51
CA ASP A 638 -10.84 14.17 8.42
C ASP A 638 -10.53 12.80 7.79
N LEU A 639 -9.29 12.60 7.31
CA LEU A 639 -8.89 11.42 6.51
C LEU A 639 -8.95 10.08 7.25
N ARG A 640 -8.84 10.05 8.58
CA ARG A 640 -8.86 8.80 9.36
C ARG A 640 -10.26 8.18 9.47
N ARG A 641 -11.30 8.91 9.09
CA ARG A 641 -12.69 8.49 9.17
C ARG A 641 -13.19 8.12 7.78
N ASP A 642 -14.24 7.31 7.75
CA ASP A 642 -14.99 7.10 6.52
C ASP A 642 -15.49 8.45 5.98
N ARG A 643 -15.21 8.73 4.70
CA ARG A 643 -15.50 10.04 4.09
C ARG A 643 -17.01 10.34 4.06
N GLU A 644 -17.86 9.33 3.87
CA GLU A 644 -19.32 9.50 3.74
C GLU A 644 -19.97 9.76 5.10
N SER A 645 -19.29 9.38 6.18
CA SER A 645 -19.76 9.66 7.52
C SER A 645 -19.69 11.15 7.85
N ASN A 646 -20.72 11.61 8.56
CA ASN A 646 -20.69 12.90 9.25
C ASN A 646 -19.74 12.80 10.45
N TYR A 647 -19.09 13.90 10.83
CA TYR A 647 -18.26 13.91 12.04
C TYR A 647 -18.36 15.23 12.81
N VAL A 648 -18.19 15.13 14.13
CA VAL A 648 -18.11 16.29 15.03
C VAL A 648 -16.67 16.79 15.07
N PHE A 649 -16.48 18.07 14.77
CA PHE A 649 -15.18 18.72 14.82
C PHE A 649 -14.79 19.04 16.26
N GLU A 650 -13.62 18.55 16.70
CA GLU A 650 -13.15 18.67 18.08
C GLU A 650 -11.63 18.84 18.12
N TYR A 651 -11.14 20.01 18.55
CA TYR A 651 -9.70 20.32 18.60
C TYR A 651 -8.92 19.36 19.49
N ASP A 652 -9.42 19.06 20.68
CA ASP A 652 -8.71 18.25 21.65
C ASP A 652 -8.52 16.81 21.14
N ALA A 653 -9.53 16.28 20.44
CA ALA A 653 -9.49 14.94 19.84
C ALA A 653 -8.60 14.83 18.59
N MET A 654 -8.31 15.95 17.90
CA MET A 654 -7.39 15.95 16.75
C MET A 654 -5.95 16.26 17.12
N LEU A 655 -5.72 17.02 18.20
CA LEU A 655 -4.40 17.44 18.64
C LEU A 655 -3.82 16.61 19.79
N THR A 656 -4.57 15.62 20.30
CA THR A 656 -4.05 14.69 21.32
C THR A 656 -2.84 13.90 20.81
N ALA A 657 -1.85 13.72 21.68
CA ALA A 657 -0.64 12.92 21.42
C ALA A 657 -0.87 11.41 21.54
N ASP A 658 -2.06 10.99 21.97
CA ASP A 658 -2.42 9.59 22.17
C ASP A 658 -3.45 9.10 21.14
N GLY A 659 -3.34 7.83 20.76
CA GLY A 659 -4.27 7.17 19.84
C GLY A 659 -4.01 7.45 18.36
N ASN A 660 -5.05 7.33 17.54
CA ASN A 660 -4.95 7.45 16.08
C ASN A 660 -5.01 8.92 15.61
N THR A 661 -3.95 9.70 15.85
CA THR A 661 -3.86 11.12 15.47
C THR A 661 -2.59 11.45 14.67
N ALA A 662 -2.61 12.55 13.91
CA ALA A 662 -1.39 13.03 13.24
C ALA A 662 -0.30 13.41 14.24
N VAL A 663 -0.68 13.94 15.40
CA VAL A 663 0.27 14.32 16.45
C VAL A 663 1.02 13.09 16.95
N TYR A 664 0.31 12.00 17.27
CA TYR A 664 0.93 10.72 17.62
C TYR A 664 1.84 10.20 16.51
N MET A 665 1.38 10.20 15.25
CA MET A 665 2.17 9.69 14.12
C MET A 665 3.46 10.49 13.89
N ASN A 666 3.42 11.82 14.03
CA ASN A 666 4.60 12.67 13.94
C ASN A 666 5.58 12.42 15.10
N TYR A 667 5.08 12.21 16.33
CA TYR A 667 5.94 11.83 17.46
C TYR A 667 6.56 10.44 17.26
N ALA A 668 5.81 9.46 16.75
CA ALA A 668 6.32 8.13 16.43
C ALA A 668 7.43 8.21 15.37
N HIS A 669 7.23 9.01 14.32
CA HIS A 669 8.25 9.28 13.30
C HIS A 669 9.50 9.93 13.89
N ALA A 670 9.34 10.99 14.71
CA ALA A 670 10.45 11.66 15.38
C ALA A 670 11.23 10.71 16.30
N ARG A 671 10.54 9.79 16.97
CA ARG A 671 11.15 8.74 17.81
C ARG A 671 11.99 7.77 16.98
N VAL A 672 11.49 7.32 15.84
CA VAL A 672 12.24 6.45 14.91
C VAL A 672 13.48 7.18 14.38
N ALA A 673 13.35 8.43 13.94
CA ALA A 673 14.49 9.25 13.50
C ALA A 673 15.54 9.46 14.61
N SER A 674 15.09 9.58 15.86
CA SER A 674 15.97 9.69 17.03
C SER A 674 16.81 8.44 17.26
N ILE A 675 16.27 7.23 17.01
CA ILE A 675 17.03 5.97 17.11
C ILE A 675 18.19 5.99 16.11
N PHE A 676 17.91 6.33 14.84
CA PHE A 676 18.95 6.41 13.81
C PHE A 676 20.03 7.46 14.12
N ARG A 677 19.64 8.62 14.66
CA ARG A 677 20.59 9.66 15.06
C ARG A 677 21.53 9.17 16.18
N LYS A 678 20.98 8.58 17.23
CA LYS A 678 21.78 8.03 18.35
C LYS A 678 22.73 6.92 17.90
N MET A 679 22.30 6.08 16.96
CA MET A 679 23.17 5.06 16.38
C MET A 679 24.33 5.68 15.59
N ALA A 680 24.09 6.76 14.86
CA ALA A 680 25.14 7.48 14.12
C ALA A 680 26.12 8.22 15.05
N GLU A 681 25.64 8.69 16.21
CA GLU A 681 26.44 9.37 17.24
C GLU A 681 27.24 8.42 18.14
N GLY A 682 27.11 7.10 17.96
CA GLY A 682 27.87 6.09 18.72
C GLY A 682 27.34 5.81 20.15
N GLU A 683 26.18 6.37 20.52
CA GLU A 683 25.58 6.20 21.85
C GLU A 683 24.89 4.83 22.05
N GLY A 684 25.00 3.90 21.09
CA GLY A 684 24.27 2.63 21.05
C GLY A 684 24.90 1.44 21.77
N GLU A 685 26.18 1.49 22.16
CA GLU A 685 26.88 0.33 22.75
C GLU A 685 26.72 0.18 24.28
N GLY A 686 26.06 1.10 24.98
CA GLY A 686 25.99 1.09 26.45
C GLY A 686 24.84 0.29 27.11
N GLY A 687 23.91 -0.31 26.35
CA GLY A 687 22.61 -0.72 26.90
C GLY A 687 22.29 -2.21 27.02
N ALA A 688 23.10 -3.12 26.47
CA ALA A 688 22.74 -4.54 26.34
C ALA A 688 23.63 -5.52 27.14
N ALA A 689 24.51 -5.03 28.01
CA ALA A 689 25.30 -5.86 28.94
C ALA A 689 24.79 -5.68 30.37
N GLY A 690 23.64 -6.27 30.68
CA GLY A 690 23.05 -6.18 32.02
C GLY A 690 21.76 -6.97 32.15
N GLY A 691 21.81 -8.29 31.96
CA GLY A 691 20.62 -9.13 32.10
C GLY A 691 20.79 -10.58 31.72
N ALA A 692 21.86 -11.24 32.18
CA ALA A 692 21.92 -12.70 32.29
C ALA A 692 22.93 -13.05 33.39
N GLY A 693 22.41 -13.16 34.62
CA GLY A 693 23.00 -13.90 35.73
C GLY A 693 22.01 -14.99 36.12
#